data_AF-A0A6G1DT73-F1
#
_entry.id   AF-A0A6G1DT73-F1
#
_cell.length_a   1.000
_cell.length_b   1.000
_cell.length_c   1.000
_cell.angle_alpha   90.00
_cell.angle_beta   90.00
_cell.angle_gamma   90.00
#
_symmetry.space_group_name_H-M   'P 1'
#
loop_
_entity.id
_entity.type
_entity.pdbx_description
1 polymer ?
#
loop_
_entity_poly.entity_id
_entity_poly.type
_entity_poly.pdbx_seq_one_letter_code
_entity_poly.pdbx_strand_id
1 'polypeptide(L)'
;MAAGELVTRSSMASASASALACLLFLGCSPCLATAVSFNYSTFSNATKNITLQGSAAIGGDGRIEITTGSNLPSGGTMGRVAYMPPVQLWDAATGAVASFTTRFSFNITPTNWDNKGDGMAFFLVSYPSRMPDQADGATLGLTSRTFDTVMSGDNRFVAVEFDTFNNSFDPNATYDHIGIDVNAVRSVKTESLPSFSLIGNMTAVVDYDNNSSILSVKLWINGSTTPYSLSSKVDLKSALPEKVAVGFSAATGASVELHQLHSWYFNSSFEQKQPTEEASPPPSTSGSGRAGVVAGGTVGAALFVMLLFAMAAVLVRRRRSKKRTDAEEARHVGSAGDDDDNNSDDDGEPIVEIEMGMGPRQIPYHELVEATNNFAVEEKLGQGGFGAVYRGYLREKGLAVAIKRFSKDSSKQGKKEYKSEIKVISRLRHRNLVQLIGWCHGRDELLLIYELVPNRSLDVHLHGSGTFLTWPMRVKIVLGIGSALLYLHEEWEQCVVHRDIKPSNVMLDESFHAKLGDFGLARFIDHAIGMQTMTAVSGTPGYVDPECIITGRASAESDVYSFGIVLLEVACGRRPISLLDNQKNGVLRLVEWAWELYGQGAVPTAAADERLNGDYDAAEMERVIAVGLWCAHPDPRARPSIRDAMAVLQFNGQLPVLPARMPVPTYVPPVTSLEGLFTSSAGTSSSSATQSSSTASGYATHTSSSSDTSTSAGSKDSSSLLKHQY
;
A
#
# COMPACT_ATOMS: atom_id res chain seq x y z
N MET A 1 -37.98 -85.88 -40.63
CA MET A 1 -37.14 -86.26 -39.48
C MET A 1 -35.85 -85.47 -39.60
N ALA A 2 -35.62 -84.56 -38.65
CA ALA A 2 -34.49 -84.62 -37.69
C ALA A 2 -33.16 -84.24 -38.36
N ALA A 3 -32.68 -83.01 -38.13
CA ALA A 3 -31.78 -82.61 -37.03
C ALA A 3 -30.32 -82.90 -37.41
N GLY A 4 -29.34 -82.01 -37.25
CA GLY A 4 -29.28 -80.65 -36.74
C GLY A 4 -27.80 -80.28 -36.74
N GLU A 5 -27.44 -79.08 -37.18
CA GLU A 5 -26.09 -78.53 -37.03
C GLU A 5 -26.20 -77.01 -36.93
N LEU A 6 -26.20 -76.49 -35.71
CA LEU A 6 -25.82 -75.11 -35.44
C LEU A 6 -24.91 -75.14 -34.20
N VAL A 7 -23.61 -75.10 -34.45
CA VAL A 7 -22.58 -75.14 -33.43
C VAL A 7 -22.53 -73.82 -32.67
N THR A 8 -22.57 -74.00 -31.36
CA THR A 8 -22.42 -73.08 -30.24
C THR A 8 -21.15 -72.21 -30.29
N ARG A 9 -21.33 -70.89 -30.22
CA ARG A 9 -20.33 -69.96 -29.63
C ARG A 9 -21.03 -68.77 -28.98
N SER A 10 -21.51 -68.96 -27.75
CA SER A 10 -21.93 -67.87 -26.86
C SER A 10 -21.39 -68.11 -25.44
N SER A 11 -20.13 -67.75 -25.18
CA SER A 11 -19.59 -67.68 -23.80
C SER A 11 -18.24 -66.94 -23.70
N MET A 12 -17.98 -65.95 -24.57
CA MET A 12 -16.78 -65.10 -24.43
C MET A 12 -17.03 -63.61 -24.71
N ALA A 13 -18.30 -63.17 -24.69
CA ALA A 13 -18.66 -61.78 -24.94
C ALA A 13 -19.11 -60.98 -23.70
N SER A 14 -19.31 -61.60 -22.52
CA SER A 14 -19.73 -60.87 -21.31
C SER A 14 -18.59 -60.50 -20.35
N ALA A 15 -17.43 -61.14 -20.46
CA ALA A 15 -16.27 -60.84 -19.61
C ALA A 15 -15.44 -59.64 -20.12
N SER A 16 -15.49 -59.36 -21.43
CA SER A 16 -14.79 -58.24 -22.06
C SER A 16 -15.54 -56.91 -21.98
N ALA A 17 -16.88 -56.94 -21.84
CA ALA A 17 -17.68 -55.72 -21.65
C ALA A 17 -17.51 -55.12 -20.24
N SER A 18 -17.33 -55.95 -19.22
CA SER A 18 -17.17 -55.49 -17.83
C SER A 18 -15.77 -54.93 -17.54
N ALA A 19 -14.74 -55.44 -18.23
CA ALA A 19 -13.38 -54.92 -18.12
C ALA A 19 -13.20 -53.59 -18.88
N LEU A 20 -13.89 -53.41 -20.00
CA LEU A 20 -13.87 -52.14 -20.76
C LEU A 20 -14.68 -51.04 -20.05
N ALA A 21 -15.77 -51.40 -19.36
CA ALA A 21 -16.48 -50.47 -18.49
C ALA A 21 -15.61 -50.03 -17.28
N CYS A 22 -14.87 -50.95 -16.64
CA CYS A 22 -13.99 -50.58 -15.53
C CYS A 22 -12.79 -49.72 -15.98
N LEU A 23 -12.25 -49.91 -17.18
CA LEU A 23 -11.18 -49.07 -17.73
C LEU A 23 -11.67 -47.68 -18.17
N LEU A 24 -12.94 -47.52 -18.52
CA LEU A 24 -13.55 -46.22 -18.78
C LEU A 24 -13.91 -45.46 -17.49
N PHE A 25 -14.13 -46.16 -16.37
CA PHE A 25 -14.31 -45.53 -15.05
C PHE A 25 -12.99 -45.24 -14.30
N LEU A 26 -11.88 -45.89 -14.67
CA LEU A 26 -10.54 -45.61 -14.12
C LEU A 26 -9.77 -44.53 -14.92
N GLY A 27 -10.29 -44.11 -16.08
CA GLY A 27 -9.71 -43.05 -16.93
C GLY A 27 -10.17 -41.62 -16.60
N CYS A 28 -11.26 -41.46 -15.85
CA CYS A 28 -11.67 -40.16 -15.31
C CYS A 28 -11.10 -39.98 -13.91
N SER A 29 -9.79 -39.75 -13.83
CA SER A 29 -9.33 -38.88 -12.73
C SER A 29 -10.02 -37.53 -12.94
N PRO A 30 -10.70 -36.93 -11.96
CA PRO A 30 -11.22 -35.58 -12.12
C PRO A 30 -10.04 -34.73 -12.57
N CYS A 31 -10.19 -34.09 -13.73
CA CYS A 31 -9.24 -33.10 -14.21
C CYS A 31 -9.15 -32.08 -13.09
N LEU A 32 -8.08 -32.14 -12.28
CA LEU A 32 -7.90 -31.18 -11.19
C LEU A 32 -7.90 -29.82 -11.85
N ALA A 33 -8.92 -29.01 -11.56
CA ALA A 33 -9.03 -27.65 -12.04
C ALA A 33 -7.76 -26.91 -11.62
N THR A 34 -6.88 -26.61 -12.59
CA THR A 34 -5.54 -26.11 -12.31
C THR A 34 -5.61 -24.62 -12.02
N ALA A 35 -5.27 -24.25 -10.79
CA ALA A 35 -4.95 -22.88 -10.41
C ALA A 35 -3.91 -22.27 -11.36
N VAL A 36 -4.11 -21.01 -11.76
CA VAL A 36 -3.18 -20.26 -12.61
C VAL A 36 -2.57 -19.14 -11.79
N SER A 37 -1.25 -19.02 -11.80
CA SER A 37 -0.52 -17.94 -11.13
C SER A 37 0.62 -17.44 -12.01
N PHE A 38 0.73 -16.12 -12.17
CA PHE A 38 1.85 -15.47 -12.85
C PHE A 38 2.12 -14.07 -12.29
N ASN A 39 3.34 -13.59 -12.50
CA ASN A 39 3.76 -12.25 -12.08
C ASN A 39 4.76 -11.66 -13.09
N TYR A 40 4.32 -10.61 -13.79
CA TYR A 40 5.15 -9.79 -14.68
C TYR A 40 5.47 -8.48 -13.98
N SER A 41 6.71 -8.30 -13.51
CA SER A 41 7.20 -7.01 -13.00
C SER A 41 7.53 -6.02 -14.12
N THR A 42 7.85 -6.55 -15.31
CA THR A 42 8.09 -5.85 -16.59
C THR A 42 7.78 -6.83 -17.73
N PHE A 43 7.59 -6.34 -18.95
CA PHE A 43 7.19 -7.14 -20.11
C PHE A 43 8.30 -7.41 -21.13
N SER A 44 9.54 -7.01 -20.86
CA SER A 44 10.69 -7.20 -21.78
C SER A 44 10.92 -8.67 -22.19
N ASN A 45 10.55 -9.63 -21.34
CA ASN A 45 10.64 -11.08 -21.59
C ASN A 45 9.27 -11.77 -21.73
N ALA A 46 8.17 -11.02 -21.76
CA ALA A 46 6.82 -11.56 -21.65
C ALA A 46 6.22 -12.08 -22.97
N THR A 47 6.98 -12.01 -24.08
CA THR A 47 6.54 -12.38 -25.43
C THR A 47 6.11 -13.84 -25.60
N LYS A 48 6.48 -14.74 -24.67
CA LYS A 48 6.12 -16.17 -24.77
C LYS A 48 4.70 -16.50 -24.31
N ASN A 49 4.14 -15.74 -23.38
CA ASN A 49 2.87 -16.07 -22.71
C ASN A 49 1.85 -14.92 -22.78
N ILE A 50 2.11 -13.89 -23.59
CA ILE A 50 1.20 -12.76 -23.79
C ILE A 50 0.93 -12.61 -25.29
N THR A 51 -0.33 -12.40 -25.63
CA THR A 51 -0.77 -12.05 -26.98
C THR A 51 -1.09 -10.56 -27.04
N LEU A 52 -0.51 -9.86 -28.02
CA LEU A 52 -0.77 -8.46 -28.31
C LEU A 52 -1.59 -8.36 -29.60
N GLN A 53 -2.64 -7.54 -29.60
CA GLN A 53 -3.55 -7.35 -30.73
C GLN A 53 -3.85 -5.86 -30.93
N GLY A 54 -4.20 -5.50 -32.16
CA GLY A 54 -4.45 -4.11 -32.56
C GLY A 54 -3.19 -3.26 -32.42
N SER A 55 -3.30 -2.16 -31.69
CA SER A 55 -2.23 -1.19 -31.47
C SER A 55 -1.24 -1.60 -30.38
N ALA A 56 -1.49 -2.70 -29.66
CA ALA A 56 -0.72 -3.07 -28.50
C ALA A 56 0.72 -3.50 -28.87
N ALA A 57 1.72 -2.91 -28.22
CA ALA A 57 3.13 -3.17 -28.45
C ALA A 57 3.94 -3.12 -27.14
N ILE A 58 5.12 -3.76 -27.12
CA ILE A 58 6.07 -3.61 -26.01
C ILE A 58 6.95 -2.40 -26.29
N GLY A 59 6.90 -1.41 -25.42
CA GLY A 59 7.74 -0.21 -25.45
C GLY A 59 9.20 -0.52 -25.11
N GLY A 60 10.11 0.39 -25.49
CA GLY A 60 11.56 0.21 -25.30
C GLY A 60 12.01 0.09 -23.84
N ASP A 61 11.19 0.53 -22.89
CA ASP A 61 11.41 0.43 -21.45
C ASP A 61 10.80 -0.83 -20.81
N GLY A 62 10.24 -1.73 -21.63
CA GLY A 62 9.66 -2.98 -21.16
C GLY A 62 8.23 -2.87 -20.64
N ARG A 63 7.53 -1.75 -20.87
CA ARG A 63 6.08 -1.61 -20.62
C ARG A 63 5.27 -2.07 -21.82
N ILE A 64 4.00 -2.43 -21.64
CA ILE A 64 3.09 -2.63 -22.78
C ILE A 64 2.32 -1.35 -23.03
N GLU A 65 2.50 -0.76 -24.19
CA GLU A 65 1.65 0.32 -24.71
C GLU A 65 0.43 -0.34 -25.36
N ILE A 66 -0.76 -0.16 -24.79
CA ILE A 66 -2.00 -0.72 -25.32
C ILE A 66 -2.50 0.14 -26.49
N THR A 67 -2.40 1.47 -26.37
CA THR A 67 -2.68 2.44 -27.45
C THR A 67 -1.42 3.22 -27.80
N THR A 68 -1.38 3.90 -28.95
CA THR A 68 -0.15 4.55 -29.48
C THR A 68 -0.01 6.04 -29.14
N GLY A 69 -0.93 6.63 -28.39
CA GLY A 69 -0.91 8.07 -28.08
C GLY A 69 -0.91 8.98 -29.33
N SER A 70 -1.37 8.46 -30.48
CA SER A 70 -1.36 9.17 -31.77
C SER A 70 -2.64 8.83 -32.56
N ASN A 71 -3.17 9.81 -33.29
CA ASN A 71 -4.30 9.59 -34.19
C ASN A 71 -3.86 8.75 -35.40
N LEU A 72 -4.59 7.67 -35.69
CA LEU A 72 -4.43 6.94 -36.95
C LEU A 72 -5.31 7.61 -38.04
N PRO A 73 -4.93 7.51 -39.33
CA PRO A 73 -5.73 8.05 -40.44
C PRO A 73 -7.18 7.55 -40.49
N SER A 74 -7.49 6.44 -39.81
CA SER A 74 -8.79 5.77 -39.74
C SER A 74 -9.68 6.19 -38.56
N GLY A 75 -9.22 7.09 -37.68
CA GLY A 75 -9.91 7.47 -36.44
C GLY A 75 -9.14 7.02 -35.18
N GLY A 76 -9.89 6.69 -34.13
CA GLY A 76 -9.34 6.25 -32.84
C GLY A 76 -8.50 4.97 -32.92
N THR A 77 -7.74 4.71 -31.85
CA THR A 77 -6.87 3.53 -31.73
C THR A 77 -7.47 2.53 -30.75
N MET A 78 -7.20 1.24 -30.94
CA MET A 78 -7.60 0.21 -29.98
C MET A 78 -6.51 -0.84 -29.85
N GLY A 79 -6.34 -1.37 -28.65
CA GLY A 79 -5.33 -2.36 -28.32
C GLY A 79 -5.86 -3.40 -27.35
N ARG A 80 -5.29 -4.61 -27.42
CA ARG A 80 -5.61 -5.68 -26.49
C ARG A 80 -4.37 -6.49 -26.13
N VAL A 81 -4.27 -6.82 -24.85
CA VAL A 81 -3.24 -7.65 -24.25
C VAL A 81 -3.93 -8.81 -23.55
N ALA A 82 -3.55 -10.05 -23.81
CA ALA A 82 -4.15 -11.21 -23.15
C ALA A 82 -3.09 -12.21 -22.70
N TYR A 83 -3.28 -12.82 -21.53
CA TYR A 83 -2.50 -13.98 -21.11
C TYR A 83 -2.85 -15.16 -22.03
N MET A 84 -1.84 -15.75 -22.66
CA MET A 84 -2.02 -16.72 -23.73
C MET A 84 -2.57 -18.07 -23.24
N PRO A 85 -2.13 -18.65 -22.10
CA PRO A 85 -2.76 -19.86 -21.57
C PRO A 85 -4.20 -19.62 -21.07
N PRO A 86 -5.13 -20.57 -21.26
CA PRO A 86 -6.49 -20.45 -20.77
C PRO A 86 -6.53 -20.46 -19.23
N VAL A 87 -7.38 -19.62 -18.64
CA VAL A 87 -7.68 -19.62 -17.21
C VAL A 87 -8.96 -20.41 -16.99
N GLN A 88 -8.90 -21.46 -16.17
CA GLN A 88 -10.08 -22.20 -15.74
C GLN A 88 -10.84 -21.34 -14.71
N LEU A 89 -12.05 -20.88 -15.06
CA LEU A 89 -12.85 -19.97 -14.25
C LEU A 89 -13.82 -20.70 -13.34
N TRP A 90 -14.43 -21.77 -13.84
CA TRP A 90 -15.28 -22.68 -13.09
C TRP A 90 -15.12 -24.08 -13.66
N ASP A 91 -15.65 -25.10 -13.00
CA ASP A 91 -15.56 -26.49 -13.44
C ASP A 91 -16.96 -27.06 -13.65
N ALA A 92 -17.23 -27.61 -14.84
CA ALA A 92 -18.57 -28.06 -15.19
C ALA A 92 -19.00 -29.34 -14.45
N ALA A 93 -18.05 -30.19 -14.05
CA ALA A 93 -18.33 -31.46 -13.39
C ALA A 93 -18.68 -31.27 -11.91
N THR A 94 -17.96 -30.39 -11.21
CA THR A 94 -18.11 -30.10 -9.79
C THR A 94 -19.00 -28.89 -9.53
N GLY A 95 -19.18 -28.04 -10.53
CA GLY A 95 -19.84 -26.74 -10.39
C GLY A 95 -19.04 -25.70 -9.61
N ALA A 96 -17.80 -26.01 -9.21
CA ALA A 96 -16.93 -25.12 -8.43
C ALA A 96 -16.49 -23.92 -9.27
N VAL A 97 -16.47 -22.74 -8.66
CA VAL A 97 -15.98 -21.50 -9.29
C VAL A 97 -14.66 -21.12 -8.63
N ALA A 98 -13.68 -20.68 -9.41
CA ALA A 98 -12.40 -20.22 -8.89
C ALA A 98 -12.54 -18.82 -8.27
N SER A 99 -11.93 -18.63 -7.11
CA SER A 99 -11.57 -17.28 -6.64
C SER A 99 -10.33 -16.80 -7.39
N PHE A 100 -10.20 -15.50 -7.61
CA PHE A 100 -8.98 -14.94 -8.18
C PHE A 100 -8.64 -13.56 -7.61
N THR A 101 -7.36 -13.24 -7.64
CA THR A 101 -6.82 -11.91 -7.39
C THR A 101 -5.92 -11.52 -8.55
N THR A 102 -6.13 -10.33 -9.09
CA THR A 102 -5.19 -9.70 -10.03
C THR A 102 -4.74 -8.36 -9.48
N ARG A 103 -3.45 -8.06 -9.64
CA ARG A 103 -2.88 -6.76 -9.27
C ARG A 103 -2.05 -6.25 -10.44
N PHE A 104 -2.32 -5.04 -10.87
CA PHE A 104 -1.59 -4.45 -11.98
C PHE A 104 -1.30 -2.97 -11.73
N SER A 105 -0.19 -2.51 -12.30
CA SER A 105 0.13 -1.08 -12.33
C SER A 105 0.12 -0.61 -13.78
N PHE A 106 -0.46 0.56 -14.00
CA PHE A 106 -0.72 1.11 -15.32
C PHE A 106 -0.68 2.63 -15.28
N ASN A 107 -0.64 3.25 -16.45
CA ASN A 107 -0.66 4.69 -16.61
C ASN A 107 -1.60 5.04 -17.77
N ILE A 108 -2.40 6.10 -17.57
CA ILE A 108 -3.19 6.73 -18.63
C ILE A 108 -2.67 8.15 -18.76
N THR A 109 -2.27 8.53 -19.98
CA THR A 109 -1.69 9.84 -20.25
C THR A 109 -2.41 10.48 -21.43
N PRO A 110 -3.15 11.58 -21.23
CA PRO A 110 -3.78 12.29 -22.33
C PRO A 110 -2.73 12.99 -23.17
N THR A 111 -2.94 12.98 -24.48
CA THR A 111 -2.09 13.72 -25.42
C THR A 111 -2.40 15.22 -25.42
N ASN A 112 -3.64 15.58 -25.05
CA ASN A 112 -4.10 16.93 -24.83
C ASN A 112 -4.69 17.04 -23.41
N TRP A 113 -4.11 17.88 -22.57
CA TRP A 113 -4.53 18.04 -21.17
C TRP A 113 -5.91 18.72 -21.02
N ASP A 114 -6.45 19.29 -22.09
CA ASP A 114 -7.81 19.84 -22.11
C ASP A 114 -8.87 18.79 -22.47
N ASN A 115 -8.47 17.64 -23.02
CA ASN A 115 -9.42 16.64 -23.51
C ASN A 115 -8.87 15.21 -23.40
N LYS A 116 -9.52 14.40 -22.56
CA LYS A 116 -9.20 13.00 -22.34
C LYS A 116 -9.89 12.08 -23.35
N GLY A 117 -9.28 10.92 -23.56
CA GLY A 117 -9.81 9.82 -24.35
C GLY A 117 -10.76 8.95 -23.54
N ASP A 118 -11.05 7.74 -24.02
CA ASP A 118 -12.13 6.89 -23.51
C ASP A 118 -11.69 5.93 -22.40
N GLY A 119 -10.40 5.66 -22.22
CA GLY A 119 -9.91 4.84 -21.09
C GLY A 119 -9.60 3.38 -21.42
N MET A 120 -9.55 2.55 -20.37
CA MET A 120 -9.13 1.15 -20.46
C MET A 120 -9.89 0.21 -19.53
N ALA A 121 -9.82 -1.10 -19.80
CA ALA A 121 -10.48 -2.13 -19.01
C ALA A 121 -9.59 -3.35 -18.75
N PHE A 122 -9.68 -3.92 -17.55
CA PHE A 122 -9.28 -5.30 -17.28
C PHE A 122 -10.45 -6.23 -17.58
N PHE A 123 -10.27 -7.28 -18.38
CA PHE A 123 -11.36 -8.16 -18.81
C PHE A 123 -11.13 -9.64 -18.49
N LEU A 124 -12.25 -10.35 -18.40
CA LEU A 124 -12.40 -11.79 -18.58
C LEU A 124 -13.31 -12.02 -19.79
N VAL A 125 -12.83 -12.73 -20.80
CA VAL A 125 -13.57 -13.00 -22.06
C VAL A 125 -13.46 -14.47 -22.44
N SER A 126 -14.28 -14.90 -23.39
CA SER A 126 -14.17 -16.24 -23.97
C SER A 126 -12.75 -16.54 -24.49
N TYR A 127 -12.26 -17.74 -24.23
CA TYR A 127 -10.97 -18.19 -24.74
C TYR A 127 -11.12 -18.80 -26.16
N PRO A 128 -10.22 -18.50 -27.11
CA PRO A 128 -9.10 -17.55 -27.00
C PRO A 128 -9.57 -16.10 -27.14
N SER A 129 -8.85 -15.16 -26.51
CA SER A 129 -9.14 -13.73 -26.64
C SER A 129 -9.02 -13.27 -28.10
N ARG A 130 -10.08 -12.66 -28.62
CA ARG A 130 -10.13 -12.04 -29.94
C ARG A 130 -10.54 -10.57 -29.80
N MET A 131 -9.80 -9.68 -30.47
CA MET A 131 -10.16 -8.27 -30.57
C MET A 131 -11.44 -8.13 -31.42
N PRO A 132 -12.48 -7.43 -30.93
CA PRO A 132 -13.68 -7.17 -31.72
C PRO A 132 -13.41 -6.15 -32.84
N ASP A 133 -14.19 -6.25 -33.92
CA ASP A 133 -14.16 -5.26 -34.99
C ASP A 133 -14.80 -3.94 -34.51
N GLN A 134 -14.19 -2.80 -34.83
CA GLN A 134 -14.69 -1.46 -34.50
C GLN A 134 -14.97 -1.25 -33.00
N ALA A 135 -14.05 -1.70 -32.14
CA ALA A 135 -14.09 -1.47 -30.71
C ALA A 135 -13.32 -0.20 -30.28
N ASP A 136 -13.42 0.87 -31.07
CA ASP A 136 -12.86 2.18 -30.76
C ASP A 136 -13.76 2.99 -29.81
N GLY A 137 -13.20 4.06 -29.23
CA GLY A 137 -13.89 4.98 -28.34
C GLY A 137 -14.52 4.33 -27.10
N ALA A 138 -15.75 4.77 -26.80
CA ALA A 138 -16.63 4.40 -25.69
C ALA A 138 -16.92 2.90 -25.48
N THR A 139 -16.30 2.01 -26.26
CA THR A 139 -16.39 0.55 -26.06
C THR A 139 -15.18 -0.03 -25.32
N LEU A 140 -14.14 0.78 -25.06
CA LEU A 140 -12.91 0.41 -24.34
C LEU A 140 -12.18 -0.80 -24.93
N GLY A 141 -12.41 -1.10 -26.21
CA GLY A 141 -11.87 -2.29 -26.86
C GLY A 141 -12.55 -3.61 -26.43
N LEU A 142 -13.72 -3.56 -25.77
CA LEU A 142 -14.44 -4.72 -25.22
C LEU A 142 -15.41 -5.36 -26.22
N THR A 143 -16.15 -4.56 -26.98
CA THR A 143 -17.19 -5.01 -27.93
C THR A 143 -17.26 -4.09 -29.16
N SER A 144 -17.88 -4.54 -30.25
CA SER A 144 -18.28 -3.66 -31.37
C SER A 144 -19.30 -2.61 -30.90
N ARG A 145 -19.36 -1.43 -31.55
CA ARG A 145 -20.13 -0.16 -31.28
C ARG A 145 -21.62 -0.24 -30.83
N THR A 146 -21.98 -1.15 -29.95
CA THR A 146 -23.34 -1.37 -29.44
C THR A 146 -23.34 -1.33 -27.92
N PHE A 147 -23.41 -0.12 -27.36
CA PHE A 147 -23.27 0.16 -25.93
C PHE A 147 -24.40 -0.42 -25.06
N ASP A 148 -25.63 -0.48 -25.59
CA ASP A 148 -26.82 -0.99 -24.86
C ASP A 148 -27.12 -2.47 -25.10
N THR A 149 -26.33 -3.16 -25.92
CA THR A 149 -26.61 -4.56 -26.26
C THR A 149 -25.98 -5.49 -25.24
N VAL A 150 -26.79 -6.35 -24.62
CA VAL A 150 -26.30 -7.46 -23.79
C VAL A 150 -25.69 -8.51 -24.71
N MET A 151 -24.39 -8.71 -24.57
CA MET A 151 -23.61 -9.69 -25.32
C MET A 151 -24.02 -11.12 -24.97
N SER A 152 -23.97 -11.98 -25.98
CA SER A 152 -24.27 -13.41 -25.87
C SER A 152 -23.23 -14.24 -26.61
N GLY A 153 -23.23 -15.56 -26.37
CA GLY A 153 -22.27 -16.48 -26.97
C GLY A 153 -20.82 -16.15 -26.57
N ASP A 154 -19.94 -16.10 -27.57
CA ASP A 154 -18.50 -15.89 -27.39
C ASP A 154 -18.13 -14.43 -27.12
N ASN A 155 -19.04 -13.48 -27.39
CA ASN A 155 -18.84 -12.05 -27.16
C ASN A 155 -19.07 -11.63 -25.69
N ARG A 156 -19.45 -12.58 -24.83
CA ARG A 156 -19.65 -12.33 -23.39
C ARG A 156 -18.34 -11.94 -22.71
N PHE A 157 -18.45 -11.02 -21.77
CA PHE A 157 -17.32 -10.49 -21.02
C PHE A 157 -17.74 -10.06 -19.61
N VAL A 158 -16.79 -10.09 -18.69
CA VAL A 158 -16.86 -9.35 -17.43
C VAL A 158 -15.63 -8.45 -17.40
N ALA A 159 -15.81 -7.17 -17.12
CA ALA A 159 -14.71 -6.22 -17.11
C ALA A 159 -14.77 -5.27 -15.92
N VAL A 160 -13.59 -4.72 -15.60
CA VAL A 160 -13.42 -3.59 -14.71
C VAL A 160 -12.89 -2.45 -15.55
N GLU A 161 -13.71 -1.41 -15.75
CA GLU A 161 -13.36 -0.25 -16.55
C GLU A 161 -12.77 0.88 -15.69
N PHE A 162 -11.84 1.61 -16.31
CA PHE A 162 -11.23 2.83 -15.86
C PHE A 162 -11.53 3.86 -16.94
N ASP A 163 -12.72 4.46 -16.84
CA ASP A 163 -13.29 5.32 -17.88
C ASP A 163 -12.94 6.77 -17.62
N THR A 164 -12.36 7.43 -18.63
CA THR A 164 -11.89 8.82 -18.60
C THR A 164 -12.79 9.77 -19.37
N PHE A 165 -13.85 9.26 -20.00
CA PHE A 165 -14.77 10.02 -20.83
C PHE A 165 -16.21 9.89 -20.35
N ASN A 166 -16.98 10.97 -20.47
CA ASN A 166 -18.40 10.95 -20.09
C ASN A 166 -19.27 10.70 -21.32
N ASN A 167 -19.70 9.46 -21.52
CA ASN A 167 -20.71 9.07 -22.47
C ASN A 167 -22.13 9.31 -21.93
N SER A 168 -23.13 9.33 -22.82
CA SER A 168 -24.53 9.60 -22.45
C SER A 168 -25.15 8.57 -21.50
N PHE A 169 -24.47 7.44 -21.29
CA PHE A 169 -24.89 6.34 -20.44
C PHE A 169 -24.21 6.32 -19.07
N ASP A 170 -23.25 7.22 -18.84
CA ASP A 170 -22.46 7.30 -17.61
C ASP A 170 -23.17 8.08 -16.51
N PRO A 171 -22.76 7.92 -15.24
CA PRO A 171 -23.29 8.71 -14.15
C PRO A 171 -23.12 10.22 -14.40
N ASN A 172 -24.22 10.97 -14.33
CA ASN A 172 -24.34 12.42 -14.63
C ASN A 172 -23.46 13.37 -13.78
N ALA A 173 -22.53 12.88 -12.96
CA ALA A 173 -21.81 13.66 -11.95
C ALA A 173 -20.34 13.99 -12.32
N THR A 174 -19.64 13.18 -13.13
CA THR A 174 -18.19 13.32 -13.36
C THR A 174 -17.73 12.85 -14.75
N TYR A 175 -16.48 13.17 -15.14
CA TYR A 175 -15.84 12.63 -16.36
C TYR A 175 -15.13 11.30 -16.15
N ASP A 176 -14.68 11.02 -14.93
CA ASP A 176 -13.95 9.79 -14.63
C ASP A 176 -14.82 8.89 -13.76
N HIS A 177 -14.82 7.59 -14.04
CA HIS A 177 -15.37 6.58 -13.13
C HIS A 177 -14.62 5.26 -13.21
N ILE A 178 -14.74 4.46 -12.15
CA ILE A 178 -14.46 3.03 -12.22
C ILE A 178 -15.78 2.28 -12.28
N GLY A 179 -15.81 1.22 -13.07
CA GLY A 179 -17.02 0.48 -13.38
C GLY A 179 -16.84 -1.03 -13.36
N ILE A 180 -17.92 -1.76 -13.12
CA ILE A 180 -17.98 -3.21 -13.27
C ILE A 180 -19.00 -3.54 -14.36
N ASP A 181 -18.51 -4.17 -15.41
CA ASP A 181 -19.30 -4.53 -16.59
C ASP A 181 -19.61 -6.02 -16.59
N VAL A 182 -20.85 -6.35 -16.94
CA VAL A 182 -21.28 -7.74 -17.10
C VAL A 182 -22.06 -7.86 -18.41
N ASN A 183 -21.37 -8.35 -19.45
CA ASN A 183 -21.89 -8.56 -20.81
C ASN A 183 -22.43 -7.30 -21.51
N ALA A 184 -22.23 -6.11 -20.97
CA ALA A 184 -22.55 -4.83 -21.60
C ALA A 184 -21.55 -3.78 -21.09
N VAL A 185 -21.23 -2.78 -21.91
CA VAL A 185 -20.30 -1.69 -21.55
C VAL A 185 -20.92 -0.75 -20.51
N ARG A 186 -22.26 -0.70 -20.45
CA ARG A 186 -22.93 -0.03 -19.34
C ARG A 186 -22.71 -0.81 -18.05
N SER A 187 -21.85 -0.28 -17.19
CA SER A 187 -21.57 -0.79 -15.86
C SER A 187 -22.81 -1.14 -15.04
N VAL A 188 -22.80 -2.31 -14.39
CA VAL A 188 -23.81 -2.68 -13.38
C VAL A 188 -23.62 -1.94 -12.06
N LYS A 189 -22.43 -1.41 -11.84
CA LYS A 189 -22.07 -0.61 -10.68
C LYS A 189 -20.90 0.29 -11.03
N THR A 190 -20.98 1.57 -10.66
CA THR A 190 -19.93 2.56 -10.85
C THR A 190 -19.56 3.24 -9.53
N GLU A 191 -18.35 3.78 -9.48
CA GLU A 191 -17.90 4.77 -8.48
C GLU A 191 -17.36 5.97 -9.27
N SER A 192 -17.95 7.15 -9.06
CA SER A 192 -17.54 8.39 -9.73
C SER A 192 -16.26 8.96 -9.12
N LEU A 193 -15.33 9.40 -9.97
CA LEU A 193 -14.09 10.06 -9.57
C LEU A 193 -14.09 11.52 -10.04
N PRO A 194 -13.40 12.43 -9.34
CA PRO A 194 -13.21 13.79 -9.85
C PRO A 194 -12.63 13.77 -11.27
N SER A 195 -13.05 14.70 -12.11
CA SER A 195 -12.52 14.81 -13.48
C SER A 195 -10.98 14.95 -13.45
N PHE A 196 -10.32 14.20 -14.33
CA PHE A 196 -8.85 14.19 -14.52
C PHE A 196 -8.11 13.47 -13.38
N SER A 197 -8.81 12.62 -12.63
CA SER A 197 -8.21 11.75 -11.61
C SER A 197 -7.57 10.52 -12.22
N LEU A 198 -8.13 9.93 -13.28
CA LEU A 198 -7.59 8.73 -13.93
C LEU A 198 -6.42 9.07 -14.88
N ILE A 199 -5.49 9.92 -14.43
CA ILE A 199 -4.26 10.27 -15.14
C ILE A 199 -3.06 9.95 -14.25
N GLY A 200 -2.01 9.42 -14.84
CA GLY A 200 -0.75 9.15 -14.16
C GLY A 200 -0.66 7.71 -13.64
N ASN A 201 0.29 7.49 -12.73
CA ASN A 201 0.62 6.15 -12.27
C ASN A 201 -0.47 5.60 -11.34
N MET A 202 -1.08 4.50 -11.75
CA MET A 202 -2.17 3.85 -11.03
C MET A 202 -1.80 2.41 -10.67
N THR A 203 -2.37 1.92 -9.59
CA THR A 203 -2.32 0.51 -9.20
C THR A 203 -3.72 0.05 -8.87
N ALA A 204 -4.16 -1.03 -9.50
CA ALA A 204 -5.45 -1.64 -9.20
C ALA A 204 -5.26 -3.05 -8.66
N VAL A 205 -6.15 -3.43 -7.74
CA VAL A 205 -6.36 -4.80 -7.29
C VAL A 205 -7.80 -5.17 -7.59
N VAL A 206 -8.01 -6.27 -8.31
CA VAL A 206 -9.33 -6.84 -8.56
C VAL A 206 -9.38 -8.23 -7.94
N ASP A 207 -10.31 -8.42 -7.02
CA ASP A 207 -10.51 -9.66 -6.26
C ASP A 207 -11.91 -10.22 -6.55
N TYR A 208 -11.97 -11.51 -6.87
CA TYR A 208 -13.21 -12.27 -6.93
C TYR A 208 -13.22 -13.35 -5.85
N ASP A 209 -14.21 -13.29 -4.96
CA ASP A 209 -14.48 -14.32 -3.96
C ASP A 209 -15.65 -15.20 -4.42
N ASN A 210 -15.36 -16.47 -4.67
CA ASN A 210 -16.35 -17.46 -5.10
C ASN A 210 -17.46 -17.71 -4.07
N ASN A 211 -17.18 -17.59 -2.76
CA ASN A 211 -18.11 -17.90 -1.70
C ASN A 211 -19.20 -16.83 -1.58
N SER A 212 -18.81 -15.55 -1.70
CA SER A 212 -19.75 -14.43 -1.70
C SER A 212 -20.24 -14.04 -3.11
N SER A 213 -19.57 -14.53 -4.16
CA SER A 213 -19.73 -14.10 -5.55
C SER A 213 -19.52 -12.59 -5.73
N ILE A 214 -18.62 -11.99 -4.94
CA ILE A 214 -18.32 -10.56 -5.00
C ILE A 214 -17.08 -10.35 -5.86
N LEU A 215 -17.23 -9.52 -6.90
CA LEU A 215 -16.11 -8.90 -7.62
C LEU A 215 -15.85 -7.54 -7.01
N SER A 216 -14.64 -7.30 -6.50
CA SER A 216 -14.25 -6.05 -5.88
C SER A 216 -13.01 -5.47 -6.55
N VAL A 217 -12.95 -4.14 -6.58
CA VAL A 217 -11.90 -3.35 -7.22
C VAL A 217 -11.41 -2.35 -6.19
N LYS A 218 -10.09 -2.23 -6.06
CA LYS A 218 -9.42 -1.15 -5.33
C LYS A 218 -8.44 -0.47 -6.26
N LEU A 219 -8.58 0.84 -6.43
CA LEU A 219 -7.73 1.65 -7.30
C LEU A 219 -7.00 2.71 -6.49
N TRP A 220 -5.67 2.68 -6.52
CA TRP A 220 -4.81 3.74 -6.02
C TRP A 220 -4.28 4.56 -7.19
N ILE A 221 -4.41 5.88 -7.07
CA ILE A 221 -3.99 6.85 -8.08
C ILE A 221 -2.80 7.63 -7.54
N ASN A 222 -1.74 7.78 -8.33
CA ASN A 222 -0.56 8.59 -8.07
C ASN A 222 0.07 8.38 -6.68
N GLY A 223 0.10 7.12 -6.22
CA GLY A 223 0.68 6.77 -4.92
C GLY A 223 -0.18 7.14 -3.71
N SER A 224 -1.47 7.44 -3.89
CA SER A 224 -2.46 7.58 -2.80
C SER A 224 -2.39 6.39 -1.83
N THR A 225 -2.69 6.62 -0.55
CA THR A 225 -2.81 5.54 0.45
C THR A 225 -4.24 5.02 0.58
N THR A 226 -5.23 5.80 0.17
CA THR A 226 -6.65 5.41 0.19
C THR A 226 -7.10 5.03 -1.23
N PRO A 227 -7.54 3.78 -1.46
CA PRO A 227 -8.04 3.40 -2.76
C PRO A 227 -9.49 3.86 -2.96
N TYR A 228 -9.83 4.24 -4.18
CA TYR A 228 -11.21 4.15 -4.63
C TYR A 228 -11.61 2.68 -4.61
N SER A 229 -12.77 2.37 -4.05
CA SER A 229 -13.21 1.00 -3.86
C SER A 229 -14.59 0.80 -4.45
N LEU A 230 -14.75 -0.25 -5.25
CA LEU A 230 -16.00 -0.63 -5.88
C LEU A 230 -16.21 -2.13 -5.70
N SER A 231 -17.44 -2.55 -5.44
CA SER A 231 -17.75 -3.98 -5.37
C SER A 231 -19.17 -4.26 -5.85
N SER A 232 -19.35 -5.37 -6.56
CA SER A 232 -20.66 -5.85 -7.00
C SER A 232 -20.74 -7.36 -6.95
N LYS A 233 -21.95 -7.89 -6.81
CA LYS A 233 -22.19 -9.32 -6.88
C LYS A 233 -22.23 -9.75 -8.35
N VAL A 234 -21.31 -10.62 -8.75
CA VAL A 234 -21.16 -11.10 -10.13
C VAL A 234 -21.16 -12.63 -10.13
N ASP A 235 -22.16 -13.22 -10.79
CA ASP A 235 -22.19 -14.66 -11.04
C ASP A 235 -21.34 -14.98 -12.29
N LEU A 236 -20.05 -15.25 -12.07
CA LEU A 236 -19.10 -15.54 -13.14
C LEU A 236 -19.45 -16.82 -13.92
N LYS A 237 -20.09 -17.78 -13.26
CA LYS A 237 -20.51 -19.04 -13.89
C LYS A 237 -21.63 -18.82 -14.90
N SER A 238 -22.58 -17.95 -14.56
CA SER A 238 -23.66 -17.55 -15.48
C SER A 238 -23.16 -16.59 -16.56
N ALA A 239 -22.21 -15.71 -16.22
CA ALA A 239 -21.70 -14.69 -17.13
C ALA A 239 -20.76 -15.23 -18.22
N LEU A 240 -19.91 -16.22 -17.89
CA LEU A 240 -18.77 -16.61 -18.73
C LEU A 240 -18.63 -18.13 -18.92
N PRO A 241 -17.98 -18.59 -20.00
CA PRO A 241 -17.67 -20.02 -20.19
C PRO A 241 -16.67 -20.55 -19.15
N GLU A 242 -16.52 -21.87 -19.11
CA GLU A 242 -15.68 -22.59 -18.16
C GLU A 242 -14.19 -22.16 -18.21
N LYS A 243 -13.69 -21.89 -19.41
CA LYS A 243 -12.34 -21.39 -19.67
C LYS A 243 -12.38 -20.01 -20.30
N VAL A 244 -11.60 -19.10 -19.75
CA VAL A 244 -11.56 -17.69 -20.16
C VAL A 244 -10.14 -17.26 -20.50
N ALA A 245 -10.04 -16.18 -21.27
CA ALA A 245 -8.84 -15.38 -21.38
C ALA A 245 -8.95 -14.17 -20.46
N VAL A 246 -7.84 -13.83 -19.79
CA VAL A 246 -7.73 -12.65 -18.94
C VAL A 246 -6.78 -11.65 -19.60
N GLY A 247 -7.06 -10.36 -19.48
CA GLY A 247 -6.27 -9.36 -20.18
C GLY A 247 -6.72 -7.93 -19.98
N PHE A 248 -6.19 -7.04 -20.81
CA PHE A 248 -6.48 -5.61 -20.82
C PHE A 248 -6.84 -5.16 -22.23
N SER A 249 -7.83 -4.28 -22.34
CA SER A 249 -8.13 -3.56 -23.57
C SER A 249 -8.17 -2.08 -23.29
N ALA A 250 -7.85 -1.28 -24.30
CA ALA A 250 -8.00 0.16 -24.25
C ALA A 250 -8.36 0.67 -25.63
N ALA A 251 -9.11 1.76 -25.67
CA ALA A 251 -9.53 2.39 -26.91
C ALA A 251 -9.50 3.91 -26.79
N THR A 252 -9.37 4.57 -27.93
CA THR A 252 -9.50 6.02 -28.04
C THR A 252 -10.51 6.33 -29.14
N GLY A 253 -11.21 7.45 -29.01
CA GLY A 253 -12.16 7.98 -29.97
C GLY A 253 -11.61 9.23 -30.64
N ALA A 254 -12.34 10.35 -30.55
CA ALA A 254 -11.92 11.64 -31.11
C ALA A 254 -10.76 12.28 -30.34
N SER A 255 -10.66 12.00 -29.04
CA SER A 255 -9.55 12.40 -28.17
C SER A 255 -8.64 11.20 -27.94
N VAL A 256 -7.32 11.43 -27.85
CA VAL A 256 -6.33 10.36 -27.78
C VAL A 256 -5.61 10.32 -26.44
N GLU A 257 -5.50 9.11 -25.92
CA GLU A 257 -4.73 8.76 -24.73
C GLU A 257 -3.73 7.65 -25.01
N LEU A 258 -2.63 7.72 -24.29
CA LEU A 258 -1.66 6.65 -24.18
C LEU A 258 -1.98 5.81 -22.94
N HIS A 259 -2.30 4.53 -23.15
CA HIS A 259 -2.56 3.55 -22.09
C HIS A 259 -1.37 2.60 -21.98
N GLN A 260 -0.74 2.55 -20.81
CA GLN A 260 0.46 1.74 -20.58
C GLN A 260 0.27 0.79 -19.40
N LEU A 261 0.57 -0.49 -19.60
CA LEU A 261 0.63 -1.49 -18.54
C LEU A 261 2.08 -1.69 -18.10
N HIS A 262 2.36 -1.53 -16.81
CA HIS A 262 3.71 -1.57 -16.25
C HIS A 262 4.01 -2.91 -15.59
N SER A 263 3.06 -3.45 -14.83
CA SER A 263 3.19 -4.74 -14.16
C SER A 263 1.85 -5.47 -14.09
N TRP A 264 1.88 -6.80 -14.03
CA TRP A 264 0.68 -7.62 -13.93
C TRP A 264 0.91 -8.92 -13.16
N TYR A 265 0.24 -9.05 -12.02
CA TYR A 265 0.13 -10.25 -11.21
C TYR A 265 -1.28 -10.82 -11.32
N PHE A 266 -1.41 -12.13 -11.43
CA PHE A 266 -2.68 -12.84 -11.40
C PHE A 266 -2.52 -14.15 -10.64
N ASN A 267 -3.52 -14.51 -9.83
CA ASN A 267 -3.58 -15.77 -9.11
C ASN A 267 -5.03 -16.26 -8.99
N SER A 268 -5.31 -17.51 -9.36
CA SER A 268 -6.61 -18.15 -9.19
C SER A 268 -6.52 -19.43 -8.36
N SER A 269 -7.60 -19.81 -7.68
CA SER A 269 -7.68 -21.01 -6.84
C SER A 269 -9.08 -21.60 -6.81
N PHE A 270 -9.16 -22.94 -6.80
CA PHE A 270 -10.39 -23.69 -6.49
C PHE A 270 -10.32 -24.17 -5.04
N GLU A 271 -11.33 -23.85 -4.21
CA GLU A 271 -11.41 -24.43 -2.87
C GLU A 271 -11.78 -25.92 -2.97
N GLN A 272 -10.91 -26.78 -2.44
CA GLN A 272 -11.27 -28.19 -2.19
C GLN A 272 -12.22 -28.24 -0.99
N LYS A 273 -13.50 -28.51 -1.24
CA LYS A 273 -14.39 -29.00 -0.16
C LYS A 273 -13.80 -30.30 0.37
N GLN A 274 -13.23 -30.26 1.58
CA GLN A 274 -13.05 -31.48 2.37
C GLN A 274 -14.43 -32.13 2.57
N PRO A 275 -14.58 -33.44 2.36
CA PRO A 275 -15.82 -34.12 2.67
C PRO A 275 -16.07 -34.00 4.17
N THR A 276 -17.16 -33.32 4.53
CA THR A 276 -17.69 -33.28 5.89
C THR A 276 -17.97 -34.72 6.32
N GLU A 277 -17.32 -35.19 7.40
CA GLU A 277 -17.69 -36.44 8.06
C GLU A 277 -19.14 -36.34 8.54
N GLU A 278 -20.06 -36.95 7.78
CA GLU A 278 -21.41 -37.23 8.26
C GLU A 278 -21.34 -38.31 9.34
N ALA A 279 -21.93 -37.98 10.48
CA ALA A 279 -22.04 -38.82 11.66
C ALA A 279 -22.58 -40.22 11.34
N SER A 280 -21.86 -41.25 11.78
CA SER A 280 -22.32 -42.64 11.72
C SER A 280 -23.43 -42.91 12.76
N PRO A 281 -24.52 -43.63 12.43
CA PRO A 281 -25.47 -44.14 13.43
C PRO A 281 -24.97 -45.46 14.08
N PRO A 282 -25.53 -45.87 15.23
CA PRO A 282 -24.97 -46.93 16.09
C PRO A 282 -25.24 -48.35 15.55
N PRO A 283 -24.52 -49.39 16.03
CA PRO A 283 -24.54 -50.70 15.41
C PRO A 283 -25.68 -51.58 15.94
N SER A 284 -26.36 -52.30 15.04
CA SER A 284 -27.07 -53.51 15.39
C SER A 284 -26.90 -54.61 14.33
N THR A 285 -26.21 -55.65 14.79
CA THR A 285 -26.37 -57.07 14.46
C THR A 285 -26.66 -57.49 13.02
N SER A 286 -25.66 -58.11 12.38
CA SER A 286 -25.88 -59.30 11.56
C SER A 286 -24.71 -60.28 11.71
N GLY A 287 -25.04 -61.55 11.97
CA GLY A 287 -24.09 -62.64 12.04
C GLY A 287 -23.92 -63.34 10.69
N SER A 288 -22.83 -64.12 10.61
CA SER A 288 -22.54 -65.18 9.63
C SER A 288 -22.28 -64.71 8.18
N GLY A 289 -21.15 -64.98 7.53
CA GLY A 289 -20.01 -65.83 7.85
C GLY A 289 -19.12 -66.03 6.61
N ARG A 290 -17.95 -66.65 6.84
CA ARG A 290 -16.94 -67.21 5.91
C ARG A 290 -16.05 -66.20 5.17
N ALA A 291 -14.77 -66.05 5.56
CA ALA A 291 -13.62 -66.95 5.38
C ALA A 291 -12.96 -66.81 3.99
N GLY A 292 -11.70 -66.36 3.97
CA GLY A 292 -10.82 -66.49 2.80
C GLY A 292 -9.82 -65.35 2.53
N VAL A 293 -9.01 -64.94 3.51
CA VAL A 293 -7.69 -64.34 3.22
C VAL A 293 -6.67 -65.46 3.41
N VAL A 294 -5.84 -65.72 2.40
CA VAL A 294 -4.36 -65.85 2.48
C VAL A 294 -3.85 -66.24 1.08
N ALA A 295 -3.25 -65.29 0.36
CA ALA A 295 -2.04 -65.48 -0.46
C ALA A 295 -1.72 -64.16 -1.20
N GLY A 296 -0.66 -63.45 -0.79
CA GLY A 296 -0.08 -62.37 -1.61
C GLY A 296 0.52 -61.15 -0.90
N GLY A 297 0.51 -61.07 0.44
CA GLY A 297 0.86 -59.83 1.18
C GLY A 297 2.26 -59.72 1.79
N THR A 298 3.11 -60.74 1.74
CA THR A 298 4.37 -60.76 2.51
C THR A 298 5.61 -60.35 1.71
N VAL A 299 5.60 -60.45 0.38
CA VAL A 299 6.77 -60.09 -0.45
C VAL A 299 6.83 -58.58 -0.70
N GLY A 300 5.68 -57.91 -0.87
CA GLY A 300 5.63 -56.47 -1.14
C GLY A 300 6.07 -55.61 0.05
N ALA A 301 5.66 -55.97 1.27
CA ALA A 301 6.05 -55.24 2.48
C ALA A 301 7.56 -55.34 2.76
N ALA A 302 8.17 -56.52 2.54
CA ALA A 302 9.60 -56.72 2.71
C ALA A 302 10.41 -55.91 1.66
N LEU A 303 9.95 -55.88 0.40
CA LEU A 303 10.57 -55.08 -0.65
C LEU A 303 10.46 -53.57 -0.38
N PHE A 304 9.34 -53.10 0.15
CA PHE A 304 9.14 -51.71 0.51
C PHE A 304 10.07 -51.26 1.65
N VAL A 305 10.22 -52.08 2.69
CA VAL A 305 11.15 -51.80 3.80
C VAL A 305 12.60 -51.82 3.31
N MET A 306 12.98 -52.75 2.44
CA MET A 306 14.32 -52.79 1.83
C MET A 306 14.62 -51.55 0.98
N LEU A 307 13.63 -51.05 0.23
CA LEU A 307 13.74 -49.80 -0.55
C LEU A 307 13.91 -48.56 0.35
N LEU A 308 13.21 -48.49 1.48
CA LEU A 308 13.38 -47.41 2.45
C LEU A 308 14.77 -47.41 3.08
N PHE A 309 15.30 -48.58 3.44
CA PHE A 309 16.66 -48.71 3.97
C PHE A 309 17.73 -48.36 2.92
N ALA A 310 17.54 -48.76 1.66
CA ALA A 310 18.43 -48.38 0.57
C ALA A 310 18.43 -46.86 0.33
N MET A 311 17.25 -46.23 0.34
CA MET A 311 17.13 -44.78 0.18
C MET A 311 17.80 -44.02 1.35
N ALA A 312 17.60 -44.47 2.58
CA ALA A 312 18.26 -43.91 3.76
C ALA A 312 19.80 -44.06 3.68
N ALA A 313 20.29 -45.22 3.23
CA ALA A 313 21.72 -45.47 3.05
C ALA A 313 22.33 -44.57 1.96
N VAL A 314 21.61 -44.31 0.87
CA VAL A 314 22.02 -43.38 -0.19
C VAL A 314 22.06 -41.94 0.32
N LEU A 315 21.06 -41.51 1.11
CA LEU A 315 21.03 -40.18 1.72
C LEU A 315 22.17 -39.98 2.73
N VAL A 316 22.48 -40.99 3.54
CA VAL A 316 23.62 -40.96 4.47
C VAL A 316 24.95 -40.96 3.72
N ARG A 317 25.09 -41.74 2.64
CA ARG A 317 26.28 -41.69 1.76
C ARG A 317 26.44 -40.33 1.09
N ARG A 318 25.37 -39.72 0.57
CA ARG A 318 25.39 -38.38 -0.02
C ARG A 318 25.76 -37.31 0.99
N ARG A 319 25.25 -37.38 2.23
CA ARG A 319 25.63 -36.46 3.32
C ARG A 319 27.07 -36.64 3.78
N ARG A 320 27.59 -37.88 3.80
CA ARG A 320 29.01 -38.16 4.11
C ARG A 320 29.96 -37.80 2.97
N SER A 321 29.50 -37.88 1.72
CA SER A 321 30.24 -37.40 0.55
C SER A 321 30.32 -35.88 0.53
N LYS A 322 29.22 -35.18 0.84
CA LYS A 322 29.18 -33.72 0.91
C LYS A 322 30.09 -33.17 2.02
N LYS A 323 30.12 -33.81 3.19
CA LYS A 323 31.07 -33.51 4.29
C LYS A 323 32.54 -33.84 3.98
N ARG A 324 32.83 -34.61 2.92
CA ARG A 324 34.20 -34.88 2.46
C ARG A 324 34.66 -33.84 1.44
N THR A 325 33.77 -33.37 0.55
CA THR A 325 34.05 -32.25 -0.36
C THR A 325 34.24 -30.92 0.39
N ASP A 326 33.43 -30.64 1.42
CA ASP A 326 33.52 -29.39 2.20
C ASP A 326 34.78 -29.32 3.10
N ALA A 327 35.47 -30.44 3.31
CA ALA A 327 36.70 -30.52 4.13
C ALA A 327 38.00 -30.43 3.29
N GLU A 328 37.89 -30.52 1.96
CA GLU A 328 39.01 -30.52 1.02
C GLU A 328 39.18 -29.14 0.33
N GLU A 329 38.12 -28.32 0.30
CA GLU A 329 38.11 -26.96 -0.24
C GLU A 329 38.60 -25.88 0.74
N ALA A 330 38.77 -26.21 2.03
CA ALA A 330 39.27 -25.32 3.08
C ALA A 330 40.81 -25.28 3.22
N ARG A 331 41.57 -25.78 2.22
CA ARG A 331 43.06 -25.83 2.26
C ARG A 331 43.78 -25.13 1.12
N HIS A 332 43.09 -24.40 0.25
CA HIS A 332 43.75 -23.58 -0.77
C HIS A 332 43.09 -22.20 -0.89
N VAL A 333 43.50 -21.29 -0.01
CA VAL A 333 43.45 -19.85 -0.27
C VAL A 333 44.89 -19.34 -0.25
N GLY A 334 45.34 -18.85 -1.40
CA GLY A 334 46.63 -18.24 -1.59
C GLY A 334 46.72 -17.57 -2.96
N SER A 335 46.44 -16.25 -2.96
CA SER A 335 46.95 -15.25 -3.91
C SER A 335 46.09 -14.80 -5.11
N ALA A 336 45.49 -13.61 -4.90
CA ALA A 336 45.60 -12.38 -5.72
C ALA A 336 44.70 -12.12 -6.95
N GLY A 337 44.17 -10.88 -6.98
CA GLY A 337 43.66 -10.11 -8.13
C GLY A 337 42.15 -9.81 -8.04
N ASP A 338 41.72 -8.77 -7.30
CA ASP A 338 41.43 -7.40 -7.76
C ASP A 338 40.47 -7.32 -8.96
N ASP A 339 39.25 -6.83 -8.71
CA ASP A 339 38.72 -5.61 -9.35
C ASP A 339 37.40 -5.16 -8.68
N ASP A 340 37.36 -3.85 -8.45
CA ASP A 340 36.37 -3.01 -7.77
C ASP A 340 34.92 -3.16 -8.26
N ASP A 341 33.96 -3.17 -7.32
CA ASP A 341 32.78 -2.32 -7.47
C ASP A 341 32.18 -1.95 -6.10
N ASN A 342 32.16 -0.65 -5.87
CA ASN A 342 31.96 0.02 -4.59
C ASN A 342 30.45 0.28 -4.39
N ASN A 343 29.79 -0.50 -3.53
CA ASN A 343 28.51 -0.10 -2.96
C ASN A 343 28.39 -0.65 -1.53
N SER A 344 28.72 0.20 -0.58
CA SER A 344 28.66 -0.06 0.86
C SER A 344 27.21 -0.13 1.34
N ASP A 345 26.67 -1.34 1.48
CA ASP A 345 25.51 -1.64 2.33
C ASP A 345 25.89 -2.78 3.29
N ASP A 346 26.59 -2.39 4.36
CA ASP A 346 26.63 -2.98 5.71
C ASP A 346 25.79 -4.26 5.91
N ASP A 347 26.38 -5.40 5.51
CA ASP A 347 25.88 -6.73 5.74
C ASP A 347 26.87 -7.53 6.60
N GLY A 348 26.96 -7.21 7.90
CA GLY A 348 27.84 -8.03 8.72
C GLY A 348 27.97 -7.79 10.22
N GLU A 349 27.11 -7.04 10.90
CA GLU A 349 27.21 -6.99 12.37
C GLU A 349 26.24 -8.00 13.03
N PRO A 350 26.73 -9.03 13.75
CA PRO A 350 25.88 -9.89 14.54
C PRO A 350 25.19 -9.04 15.61
N ILE A 351 23.87 -9.22 15.75
CA ILE A 351 23.07 -8.58 16.80
C ILE A 351 23.70 -9.00 18.13
N VAL A 352 24.43 -8.06 18.74
CA VAL A 352 25.15 -8.26 20.01
C VAL A 352 24.16 -8.83 21.03
N GLU A 353 24.42 -10.06 21.49
CA GLU A 353 23.81 -10.60 22.69
C GLU A 353 24.27 -9.73 23.87
N ILE A 354 23.45 -8.74 24.22
CA ILE A 354 23.64 -7.97 25.44
C ILE A 354 23.16 -8.85 26.60
N GLU A 355 24.07 -9.70 27.11
CA GLU A 355 23.95 -10.25 28.45
C GLU A 355 24.16 -9.13 29.47
N MET A 356 23.06 -8.57 29.99
CA MET A 356 22.77 -8.40 31.42
C MET A 356 21.43 -7.69 31.63
N GLY A 357 20.49 -8.37 32.29
CA GLY A 357 19.48 -7.72 33.15
C GLY A 357 18.15 -7.25 32.55
N MET A 358 18.13 -6.17 31.74
CA MET A 358 16.92 -5.31 31.64
C MET A 358 16.49 -4.85 30.22
N GLY A 359 17.16 -5.31 29.16
CA GLY A 359 16.81 -4.99 27.76
C GLY A 359 15.73 -5.89 27.14
N PRO A 360 15.17 -5.54 25.97
CA PRO A 360 14.27 -6.42 25.23
C PRO A 360 14.99 -7.71 24.85
N ARG A 361 14.34 -8.87 25.04
CA ARG A 361 14.97 -10.19 24.82
C ARG A 361 14.35 -10.92 23.64
N GLN A 362 15.11 -11.84 23.06
CA GLN A 362 14.54 -12.78 22.11
C GLN A 362 13.59 -13.74 22.84
N ILE A 363 12.34 -13.81 22.37
CA ILE A 363 11.31 -14.69 22.92
C ILE A 363 11.10 -15.84 21.92
N PRO A 364 11.15 -17.12 22.35
CA PRO A 364 10.91 -18.25 21.46
C PRO A 364 9.53 -18.20 20.81
N TYR A 365 9.45 -18.51 19.51
CA TYR A 365 8.19 -18.48 18.75
C TYR A 365 7.06 -19.31 19.38
N HIS A 366 7.39 -20.47 19.97
CA HIS A 366 6.38 -21.35 20.58
C HIS A 366 5.70 -20.72 21.80
N GLU A 367 6.42 -19.89 22.57
CA GLU A 367 5.87 -19.14 23.70
C GLU A 367 4.86 -18.10 23.19
N LEU A 368 5.14 -17.46 22.05
CA LEU A 368 4.25 -16.48 21.44
C LEU A 368 3.00 -17.13 20.82
N VAL A 369 3.15 -18.31 20.24
CA VAL A 369 2.03 -19.14 19.77
C VAL A 369 1.12 -19.49 20.95
N GLU A 370 1.67 -19.96 22.07
CA GLU A 370 0.86 -20.26 23.25
C GLU A 370 0.21 -19.01 23.83
N ALA A 371 0.96 -17.92 23.95
CA ALA A 371 0.49 -16.65 24.51
C ALA A 371 -0.69 -16.05 23.73
N THR A 372 -0.80 -16.34 22.44
CA THR A 372 -1.84 -15.80 21.52
C THR A 372 -2.90 -16.82 21.14
N ASN A 373 -2.92 -17.99 21.79
CA ASN A 373 -3.79 -19.11 21.42
C ASN A 373 -3.67 -19.47 19.92
N ASN A 374 -2.43 -19.63 19.45
CA ASN A 374 -2.09 -19.88 18.04
C ASN A 374 -2.49 -18.74 17.10
N PHE A 375 -2.27 -17.48 17.53
CA PHE A 375 -2.65 -16.27 16.80
C PHE A 375 -4.14 -16.28 16.41
N ALA A 376 -4.99 -16.65 17.37
CA ALA A 376 -6.44 -16.71 17.22
C ALA A 376 -6.99 -15.36 16.76
N VAL A 377 -8.04 -15.37 15.95
CA VAL A 377 -8.64 -14.15 15.39
C VAL A 377 -9.23 -13.27 16.50
N GLU A 378 -9.70 -13.89 17.58
CA GLU A 378 -10.27 -13.26 18.76
C GLU A 378 -9.25 -12.45 19.55
N GLU A 379 -7.98 -12.85 19.50
CA GLU A 379 -6.89 -12.11 20.15
C GLU A 379 -6.36 -10.98 19.26
N LYS A 380 -6.87 -10.80 18.04
CA LYS A 380 -6.39 -9.76 17.13
C LYS A 380 -6.87 -8.37 17.56
N LEU A 381 -5.91 -7.50 17.90
CA LEU A 381 -6.14 -6.11 18.28
C LEU A 381 -6.31 -5.18 17.07
N GLY A 382 -5.67 -5.51 15.95
CA GLY A 382 -5.74 -4.73 14.73
C GLY A 382 -4.84 -5.29 13.62
N GLN A 383 -4.97 -4.72 12.41
CA GLN A 383 -4.09 -5.02 11.29
C GLN A 383 -3.81 -3.75 10.48
N GLY A 384 -2.52 -3.48 10.24
CA GLY A 384 -2.05 -2.39 9.40
C GLY A 384 -1.25 -2.90 8.20
N GLY A 385 -0.66 -1.98 7.44
CA GLY A 385 0.16 -2.30 6.25
C GLY A 385 1.40 -3.17 6.53
N PHE A 386 1.82 -3.25 7.78
CA PHE A 386 3.06 -3.92 8.20
C PHE A 386 2.83 -5.27 8.88
N GLY A 387 1.57 -5.62 9.18
CA GLY A 387 1.24 -6.85 9.88
C GLY A 387 0.01 -6.74 10.78
N ALA A 388 -0.26 -7.83 11.50
CA ALA A 388 -1.34 -7.91 12.47
C ALA A 388 -0.79 -7.82 13.89
N VAL A 389 -1.52 -7.16 14.79
CA VAL A 389 -1.18 -7.06 16.21
C VAL A 389 -2.14 -7.93 16.99
N TYR A 390 -1.60 -8.79 17.84
CA TYR A 390 -2.36 -9.71 18.68
C TYR A 390 -2.15 -9.38 20.15
N ARG A 391 -3.19 -9.53 20.94
CA ARG A 391 -3.11 -9.62 22.38
C ARG A 391 -2.48 -10.96 22.74
N GLY A 392 -1.62 -10.96 23.74
CA GLY A 392 -1.02 -12.18 24.26
C GLY A 392 -0.84 -12.12 25.76
N TYR A 393 -0.64 -13.30 26.36
CA TYR A 393 -0.33 -13.42 27.78
C TYR A 393 0.87 -14.35 27.99
N LEU A 394 2.01 -13.76 28.35
CA LEU A 394 3.24 -14.50 28.66
C LEU A 394 3.12 -15.11 30.06
N ARG A 395 2.67 -16.37 30.14
CA ARG A 395 2.32 -17.05 31.40
C ARG A 395 3.46 -17.08 32.40
N GLU A 396 4.68 -17.39 31.96
CA GLU A 396 5.86 -17.48 32.82
C GLU A 396 6.21 -16.14 33.50
N LYS A 397 5.86 -15.02 32.86
CA LYS A 397 6.11 -13.66 33.35
C LYS A 397 4.88 -13.02 33.99
N GLY A 398 3.71 -13.66 33.93
CA GLY A 398 2.44 -13.08 34.36
C GLY A 398 2.09 -11.77 33.65
N LEU A 399 2.47 -11.63 32.37
CA LEU A 399 2.48 -10.34 31.67
C LEU A 399 1.59 -10.35 30.43
N ALA A 400 0.65 -9.41 30.35
CA ALA A 400 -0.12 -9.14 29.14
C ALA A 400 0.70 -8.31 28.14
N VAL A 401 0.66 -8.70 26.88
CA VAL A 401 1.51 -8.12 25.82
C VAL A 401 0.74 -7.87 24.52
N ALA A 402 1.26 -6.96 23.70
CA ALA A 402 0.84 -6.77 22.32
C ALA A 402 1.93 -7.31 21.37
N ILE A 403 1.58 -8.25 20.51
CA ILE A 403 2.49 -8.97 19.62
C ILE A 403 2.21 -8.54 18.18
N LYS A 404 3.08 -7.69 17.64
CA LYS A 404 3.06 -7.26 16.22
C LYS A 404 3.74 -8.33 15.39
N ARG A 405 2.96 -9.06 14.60
CA ARG A 405 3.42 -10.10 13.67
C ARG A 405 3.45 -9.54 12.26
N PHE A 406 4.64 -9.46 11.68
CA PHE A 406 4.82 -8.96 10.31
C PHE A 406 4.33 -9.99 9.30
N SER A 407 3.82 -9.53 8.16
CA SER A 407 3.32 -10.44 7.10
C SER A 407 4.42 -11.36 6.56
N LYS A 408 4.07 -12.61 6.24
CA LYS A 408 4.98 -13.58 5.60
C LYS A 408 5.45 -13.10 4.22
N ASP A 409 4.60 -12.37 3.51
CA ASP A 409 4.91 -11.70 2.25
C ASP A 409 5.53 -10.31 2.48
N SER A 410 6.15 -10.08 3.65
CA SER A 410 6.77 -8.79 3.97
C SER A 410 7.74 -8.40 2.85
N SER A 411 7.41 -7.29 2.20
CA SER A 411 8.28 -6.68 1.20
C SER A 411 9.63 -6.36 1.83
N LYS A 412 10.64 -6.03 0.99
CA LYS A 412 11.93 -5.52 1.49
C LYS A 412 11.75 -4.40 2.53
N GLN A 413 10.65 -3.65 2.46
CA GLN A 413 10.28 -2.61 3.40
C GLN A 413 9.90 -3.16 4.80
N GLY A 414 9.05 -4.18 4.91
CA GLY A 414 8.64 -4.73 6.22
C GLY A 414 9.81 -5.30 7.02
N LYS A 415 10.79 -5.92 6.34
CA LYS A 415 12.04 -6.36 6.98
C LYS A 415 12.92 -5.19 7.44
N LYS A 416 12.99 -4.10 6.65
CA LYS A 416 13.71 -2.87 7.03
C LYS A 416 13.08 -2.23 8.25
N GLU A 417 11.76 -2.17 8.32
CA GLU A 417 11.03 -1.61 9.47
C GLU A 417 11.23 -2.46 10.72
N TYR A 418 11.09 -3.78 10.63
CA TYR A 418 11.39 -4.67 11.76
C TYR A 418 12.79 -4.44 12.33
N LYS A 419 13.82 -4.41 11.46
CA LYS A 419 15.21 -4.16 11.88
C LYS A 419 15.37 -2.78 12.49
N SER A 420 14.77 -1.75 11.87
CA SER A 420 14.87 -0.39 12.37
C SER A 420 14.18 -0.20 13.71
N GLU A 421 12.99 -0.79 13.86
CA GLU A 421 12.20 -0.72 15.08
C GLU A 421 13.01 -1.31 16.23
N ILE A 422 13.59 -2.51 16.08
CA ILE A 422 14.51 -3.11 17.08
C ILE A 422 15.71 -2.20 17.34
N LYS A 423 16.37 -1.71 16.29
CA LYS A 423 17.58 -0.88 16.42
C LYS A 423 17.32 0.40 17.23
N VAL A 424 16.16 1.03 17.03
CA VAL A 424 15.78 2.29 17.68
C VAL A 424 15.17 2.04 19.06
N ILE A 425 14.02 1.36 19.15
CA ILE A 425 13.22 1.27 20.38
C ILE A 425 13.89 0.46 21.49
N SER A 426 14.85 -0.42 21.15
CA SER A 426 15.56 -1.21 22.17
C SER A 426 16.40 -0.35 23.12
N ARG A 427 16.87 0.81 22.64
CA ARG A 427 17.75 1.74 23.38
C ARG A 427 16.97 2.85 24.10
N LEU A 428 15.70 3.04 23.75
CA LEU A 428 14.88 4.13 24.26
C LEU A 428 14.07 3.68 25.47
N ARG A 429 13.97 4.57 26.46
CA ARG A 429 13.18 4.36 27.69
C ARG A 429 12.59 5.70 28.13
N HIS A 430 11.27 5.85 27.98
CA HIS A 430 10.56 7.04 28.42
C HIS A 430 9.09 6.69 28.73
N ARG A 431 8.50 7.36 29.73
CA ARG A 431 7.12 7.06 30.20
C ARG A 431 6.06 7.21 29.11
N ASN A 432 6.29 8.14 28.17
CA ASN A 432 5.41 8.43 27.04
C ASN A 432 5.82 7.69 25.75
N LEU A 433 6.63 6.63 25.84
CA LEU A 433 6.90 5.69 24.74
C LEU A 433 6.33 4.31 25.07
N VAL A 434 5.87 3.60 24.04
CA VAL A 434 5.45 2.20 24.18
C VAL A 434 6.68 1.31 24.35
N GLN A 435 6.74 0.56 25.44
CA GLN A 435 7.90 -0.24 25.81
C GLN A 435 7.97 -1.54 25.00
N LEU A 436 9.07 -1.73 24.26
CA LEU A 436 9.41 -3.03 23.68
C LEU A 436 9.89 -3.99 24.78
N ILE A 437 9.22 -5.13 24.92
CA ILE A 437 9.54 -6.20 25.87
C ILE A 437 10.48 -7.23 25.23
N GLY A 438 10.30 -7.50 23.93
CA GLY A 438 11.10 -8.50 23.24
C GLY A 438 10.82 -8.58 21.76
N TRP A 439 11.51 -9.49 21.11
CA TRP A 439 11.39 -9.75 19.67
C TRP A 439 11.48 -11.25 19.40
N CYS A 440 10.97 -11.68 18.26
CA CYS A 440 11.16 -13.04 17.76
C CYS A 440 11.58 -12.99 16.29
N HIS A 441 12.61 -13.76 15.97
CA HIS A 441 13.10 -13.99 14.61
C HIS A 441 13.33 -15.49 14.44
N GLY A 442 12.71 -16.11 13.45
CA GLY A 442 12.98 -17.49 13.06
C GLY A 442 11.81 -18.15 12.34
N ARG A 443 12.08 -19.16 11.51
CA ARG A 443 11.07 -19.89 10.71
C ARG A 443 10.23 -18.97 9.80
N ASP A 444 10.88 -17.96 9.18
CA ASP A 444 10.24 -16.93 8.34
C ASP A 444 9.22 -16.04 9.07
N GLU A 445 9.26 -16.01 10.40
CA GLU A 445 8.41 -15.16 11.23
C GLU A 445 9.23 -14.04 11.87
N LEU A 446 8.70 -12.81 11.76
CA LEU A 446 9.24 -11.61 12.39
C LEU A 446 8.16 -11.05 13.32
N LEU A 447 8.44 -11.00 14.62
CA LEU A 447 7.51 -10.47 15.62
C LEU A 447 8.19 -9.51 16.59
N LEU A 448 7.45 -8.48 16.99
CA LEU A 448 7.81 -7.56 18.06
C LEU A 448 6.78 -7.65 19.18
N ILE A 449 7.26 -7.65 20.42
CA ILE A 449 6.45 -7.83 21.63
C ILE A 449 6.56 -6.57 22.45
N TYR A 450 5.43 -5.89 22.62
CA TYR A 450 5.27 -4.64 23.35
C TYR A 450 4.45 -4.85 24.62
N GLU A 451 4.57 -3.90 25.55
CA GLU A 451 3.58 -3.76 26.62
C GLU A 451 2.17 -3.63 26.02
N LEU A 452 1.18 -4.27 26.66
CA LEU A 452 -0.21 -4.10 26.25
C LEU A 452 -0.77 -2.81 26.85
N VAL A 453 -1.03 -1.82 25.99
CA VAL A 453 -1.62 -0.54 26.39
C VAL A 453 -3.16 -0.63 26.25
N PRO A 454 -3.95 -0.52 27.33
CA PRO A 454 -5.32 -1.03 27.35
C PRO A 454 -6.36 -0.14 26.66
N ASN A 455 -6.18 1.19 26.65
CA ASN A 455 -7.17 2.10 26.09
C ASN A 455 -6.94 2.39 24.60
N ARG A 456 -6.41 1.43 23.84
CA ARG A 456 -6.25 1.50 22.37
C ARG A 456 -5.51 2.79 21.92
N SER A 457 -5.63 3.13 20.64
CA SER A 457 -4.98 4.28 20.02
C SER A 457 -5.88 5.52 20.02
N LEU A 458 -5.27 6.71 20.04
CA LEU A 458 -5.94 8.01 20.14
C LEU A 458 -6.95 8.26 19.01
N ASP A 459 -6.70 7.76 17.79
CA ASP A 459 -7.61 7.89 16.66
C ASP A 459 -8.98 7.22 16.90
N VAL A 460 -9.01 6.11 17.66
CA VAL A 460 -10.25 5.42 18.03
C VAL A 460 -11.13 6.30 18.91
N HIS A 461 -10.50 7.09 19.78
CA HIS A 461 -11.19 8.02 20.68
C HIS A 461 -11.61 9.31 19.99
N LEU A 462 -10.77 9.83 19.07
CA LEU A 462 -11.09 11.03 18.33
C LEU A 462 -12.15 10.78 17.25
N HIS A 463 -12.12 9.65 16.54
CA HIS A 463 -12.94 9.46 15.33
C HIS A 463 -13.74 8.17 15.29
N GLY A 464 -13.56 7.29 16.26
CA GLY A 464 -14.24 6.00 16.34
C GLY A 464 -15.24 5.92 17.48
N SER A 465 -15.49 4.69 17.93
CA SER A 465 -16.36 4.37 19.06
C SER A 465 -15.62 4.30 20.40
N GLY A 466 -14.49 5.01 20.54
CA GLY A 466 -13.73 5.07 21.78
C GLY A 466 -14.41 5.91 22.87
N THR A 467 -13.84 5.85 24.07
CA THR A 467 -14.24 6.70 25.21
C THR A 467 -14.12 8.17 24.83
N PHE A 468 -15.13 8.96 25.19
CA PHE A 468 -15.10 10.42 25.04
C PHE A 468 -13.94 11.03 25.85
N LEU A 469 -13.07 11.77 25.16
CA LEU A 469 -11.95 12.48 25.78
C LEU A 469 -12.36 13.90 26.13
N THR A 470 -12.43 14.19 27.42
CA THR A 470 -12.65 15.55 27.93
C THR A 470 -11.48 16.46 27.58
N TRP A 471 -11.69 17.78 27.60
CA TRP A 471 -10.64 18.73 27.29
C TRP A 471 -9.37 18.55 28.17
N PRO A 472 -9.46 18.39 29.51
CA PRO A 472 -8.27 18.14 30.33
C PRO A 472 -7.52 16.86 29.96
N MET A 473 -8.21 15.81 29.50
CA MET A 473 -7.57 14.59 29.00
C MET A 473 -6.81 14.87 27.71
N ARG A 474 -7.42 15.60 26.76
CA ARG A 474 -6.79 16.00 25.50
C ARG A 474 -5.53 16.81 25.71
N VAL A 475 -5.55 17.78 26.63
CA VAL A 475 -4.37 18.57 27.00
C VAL A 475 -3.24 17.69 27.54
N LYS A 476 -3.55 16.75 28.46
CA LYS A 476 -2.54 15.80 28.98
C LYS A 476 -1.97 14.90 27.88
N ILE A 477 -2.79 14.48 26.93
CA ILE A 477 -2.37 13.65 25.79
C ILE A 477 -1.36 14.40 24.93
N VAL A 478 -1.67 15.64 24.51
CA VAL A 478 -0.75 16.41 23.65
C VAL A 478 0.56 16.76 24.35
N LEU A 479 0.51 17.05 25.67
CA LEU A 479 1.71 17.25 26.48
C LEU A 479 2.54 15.96 26.60
N GLY A 480 1.88 14.80 26.69
CA GLY A 480 2.55 13.50 26.70
C GLY A 480 3.26 13.19 25.38
N ILE A 481 2.62 13.49 24.24
CA ILE A 481 3.23 13.33 22.91
C ILE A 481 4.43 14.27 22.76
N GLY A 482 4.29 15.54 23.14
CA GLY A 482 5.40 16.50 23.06
C GLY A 482 6.55 16.16 24.02
N SER A 483 6.25 15.60 25.20
CA SER A 483 7.29 15.06 26.12
C SER A 483 8.04 13.89 25.50
N ALA A 484 7.37 13.01 24.72
CA ALA A 484 8.04 11.95 23.98
C ALA A 484 8.96 12.51 22.89
N LEU A 485 8.49 13.49 22.12
CA LEU A 485 9.29 14.10 21.05
C LEU A 485 10.48 14.89 21.58
N LEU A 486 10.31 15.62 22.68
CA LEU A 486 11.43 16.30 23.36
C LEU A 486 12.52 15.31 23.74
N TYR A 487 12.14 14.17 24.30
CA TYR A 487 13.08 13.11 24.63
C TYR A 487 13.81 12.58 23.39
N LEU A 488 13.07 12.28 22.31
CA LEU A 488 13.61 11.74 21.07
C LEU A 488 14.55 12.71 20.35
N HIS A 489 14.21 14.01 20.32
CA HIS A 489 14.95 15.00 19.53
C HIS A 489 16.12 15.62 20.29
N GLU A 490 16.03 15.76 21.61
CA GLU A 490 16.95 16.62 22.36
C GLU A 490 17.55 15.99 23.64
N GLU A 491 16.87 15.05 24.29
CA GLU A 491 17.34 14.51 25.58
C GLU A 491 18.06 13.16 25.47
N TRP A 492 17.90 12.46 24.35
CA TRP A 492 18.62 11.22 24.06
C TRP A 492 19.98 11.48 23.40
N GLU A 493 20.91 10.52 23.51
CA GLU A 493 22.30 10.63 23.01
C GLU A 493 22.42 10.99 21.53
N GLN A 494 21.43 10.61 20.73
CA GLN A 494 21.33 10.91 19.31
C GLN A 494 19.90 11.36 19.01
N CYS A 495 19.73 12.31 18.09
CA CYS A 495 18.41 12.71 17.63
C CYS A 495 17.73 11.52 16.96
N VAL A 496 16.50 11.21 17.38
CA VAL A 496 15.65 10.18 16.79
C VAL A 496 14.50 10.85 16.08
N VAL A 497 14.47 10.78 14.75
CA VAL A 497 13.32 11.25 13.96
C VAL A 497 12.36 10.07 13.77
N HIS A 498 11.13 10.21 14.23
CA HIS A 498 10.09 9.19 14.25
C HIS A 498 9.46 8.95 12.88
N ARG A 499 9.15 10.03 12.14
CA ARG A 499 8.62 10.04 10.75
C ARG A 499 7.21 9.52 10.55
N ASP A 500 6.48 9.19 11.61
CA ASP A 500 5.11 8.68 11.52
C ASP A 500 4.27 9.05 12.75
N ILE A 501 4.38 10.32 13.18
CA ILE A 501 3.61 10.85 14.29
C ILE A 501 2.17 11.09 13.82
N LYS A 502 1.22 10.33 14.38
CA LYS A 502 -0.21 10.38 14.08
C LYS A 502 -1.02 9.74 15.20
N PRO A 503 -2.32 10.03 15.35
CA PRO A 503 -3.11 9.51 16.47
C PRO A 503 -3.21 7.98 16.53
N SER A 504 -3.14 7.27 15.40
CA SER A 504 -3.16 5.80 15.40
C SER A 504 -1.87 5.15 15.93
N ASN A 505 -0.78 5.93 16.04
CA ASN A 505 0.48 5.50 16.65
C ASN A 505 0.63 5.99 18.10
N VAL A 506 -0.38 6.66 18.66
CA VAL A 506 -0.40 7.13 20.05
C VAL A 506 -1.37 6.25 20.85
N MET A 507 -0.83 5.40 21.71
CA MET A 507 -1.62 4.52 22.59
C MET A 507 -1.95 5.22 23.91
N LEU A 508 -3.08 4.87 24.53
CA LEU A 508 -3.52 5.46 25.79
C LEU A 508 -3.45 4.45 26.94
N ASP A 509 -2.71 4.79 27.99
CA ASP A 509 -2.61 3.95 29.19
C ASP A 509 -3.91 3.96 30.02
N GLU A 510 -3.93 3.24 31.14
CA GLU A 510 -5.07 3.09 32.05
C GLU A 510 -5.62 4.44 32.55
N SER A 511 -4.75 5.45 32.66
CA SER A 511 -5.07 6.83 33.05
C SER A 511 -5.25 7.77 31.85
N PHE A 512 -5.33 7.22 30.64
CA PHE A 512 -5.39 7.95 29.37
C PHE A 512 -4.18 8.85 29.10
N HIS A 513 -3.01 8.55 29.66
CA HIS A 513 -1.78 9.21 29.25
C HIS A 513 -1.27 8.63 27.92
N ALA A 514 -0.69 9.51 27.10
CA ALA A 514 -0.17 9.15 25.80
C ALA A 514 1.14 8.37 25.88
N LYS A 515 1.23 7.30 25.08
CA LYS A 515 2.44 6.54 24.78
C LYS A 515 2.61 6.44 23.26
N LEU A 516 3.65 7.07 22.73
CA LEU A 516 4.00 7.02 21.31
C LEU A 516 4.65 5.68 20.96
N GLY A 517 4.19 5.04 19.89
CA GLY A 517 4.69 3.77 19.39
C GLY A 517 4.92 3.77 17.88
N ASP A 518 5.26 2.60 17.34
CA ASP A 518 5.58 2.34 15.92
C ASP A 518 6.83 3.05 15.39
N PHE A 519 7.99 2.51 15.74
CA PHE A 519 9.30 3.04 15.36
C PHE A 519 9.86 2.44 14.05
N GLY A 520 9.01 1.82 13.22
CA GLY A 520 9.45 1.16 11.97
C GLY A 520 10.14 2.11 10.98
N LEU A 521 9.65 3.36 10.91
CA LEU A 521 10.24 4.40 10.06
C LEU A 521 11.32 5.24 10.78
N ALA A 522 11.48 5.08 12.09
CA ALA A 522 12.35 5.93 12.89
C ALA A 522 13.83 5.74 12.54
N ARG A 523 14.64 6.80 12.61
CA ARG A 523 16.08 6.75 12.32
C ARG A 523 16.87 7.63 13.29
N PHE A 524 18.12 7.23 13.57
CA PHE A 524 19.08 8.06 14.30
C PHE A 524 19.71 9.08 13.35
N ILE A 525 19.76 10.33 13.77
CA ILE A 525 20.44 11.43 13.11
C ILE A 525 21.49 11.99 14.07
N ASP A 526 22.72 12.17 13.58
CA ASP A 526 23.74 12.88 14.33
C ASP A 526 23.33 14.35 14.49
N HIS A 527 23.33 14.85 15.74
CA HIS A 527 23.00 16.24 16.05
C HIS A 527 23.85 17.25 15.25
N ALA A 528 25.05 16.86 14.81
CA ALA A 528 25.93 17.72 14.01
C ALA A 528 25.52 17.87 12.53
N ILE A 529 24.79 16.91 11.96
CA ILE A 529 24.46 16.86 10.53
C ILE A 529 23.04 17.38 10.26
N GLY A 530 22.13 17.29 11.23
CA GLY A 530 20.82 17.96 11.26
C GLY A 530 19.76 17.46 10.26
N MET A 531 20.15 16.79 9.18
CA MET A 531 19.23 16.32 8.14
C MET A 531 19.69 15.00 7.52
N GLN A 532 18.75 14.09 7.25
CA GLN A 532 19.03 12.82 6.60
C GLN A 532 18.24 12.65 5.30
N THR A 533 18.95 12.29 4.22
CA THR A 533 18.34 11.91 2.94
C THR A 533 17.62 10.57 3.09
N MET A 534 16.34 10.54 2.72
CA MET A 534 15.54 9.32 2.75
C MET A 534 15.76 8.53 1.46
N THR A 535 15.91 7.22 1.57
CA THR A 535 15.92 6.32 0.41
C THR A 535 14.56 6.23 -0.30
N ALA A 536 13.48 6.66 0.35
CA ALA A 536 12.12 6.77 -0.19
C ALA A 536 11.27 7.69 0.71
N VAL A 537 10.37 8.49 0.13
CA VAL A 537 9.35 9.23 0.90
C VAL A 537 8.45 8.19 1.59
N SER A 538 8.36 8.26 2.92
CA SER A 538 7.57 7.31 3.72
C SER A 538 7.01 8.03 4.95
N GLY A 539 5.72 7.82 5.22
CA GLY A 539 4.94 8.45 6.28
C GLY A 539 3.46 8.42 5.92
N THR A 540 2.58 8.90 6.81
CA THR A 540 1.12 8.86 6.58
C THR A 540 0.59 10.14 5.95
N PRO A 541 -0.09 10.10 4.78
CA PRO A 541 -0.65 11.28 4.14
C PRO A 541 -1.56 12.09 5.07
N GLY A 542 -1.44 13.41 4.99
CA GLY A 542 -2.07 14.35 5.92
C GLY A 542 -1.19 14.74 7.11
N TYR A 543 -0.23 13.90 7.50
CA TYR A 543 0.73 14.17 8.60
C TYR A 543 2.16 14.43 8.10
N VAL A 544 2.51 13.97 6.90
CA VAL A 544 3.87 14.17 6.34
C VAL A 544 4.07 15.65 5.99
N ASP A 545 5.20 16.19 6.42
CA ASP A 545 5.71 17.50 6.02
C ASP A 545 5.81 17.59 4.49
N PRO A 546 5.17 18.57 3.82
CA PRO A 546 5.22 18.63 2.37
C PRO A 546 6.64 18.90 1.83
N GLU A 547 7.54 19.54 2.59
CA GLU A 547 8.95 19.65 2.18
C GLU A 547 9.62 18.27 2.18
N CYS A 548 9.31 17.41 3.15
CA CYS A 548 9.79 16.03 3.20
C CYS A 548 9.33 15.22 1.98
N ILE A 549 8.11 15.47 1.48
CA ILE A 549 7.59 14.84 0.24
C ILE A 549 8.40 15.28 -0.98
N ILE A 550 8.75 16.57 -1.06
CA ILE A 550 9.39 17.17 -2.23
C ILE A 550 10.90 16.88 -2.24
N THR A 551 11.56 17.04 -1.10
CA THR A 551 13.01 16.91 -0.98
C THR A 551 13.46 15.48 -0.70
N GLY A 552 12.55 14.63 -0.21
CA GLY A 552 12.90 13.30 0.29
C GLY A 552 13.79 13.36 1.53
N ARG A 553 13.75 14.42 2.33
CA ARG A 553 14.57 14.57 3.55
C ARG A 553 13.66 14.68 4.77
N ALA A 554 13.96 13.89 5.79
CA ALA A 554 13.28 13.96 7.08
C ALA A 554 14.23 14.54 8.15
N SER A 555 13.66 15.28 9.09
CA SER A 555 14.36 15.97 10.17
C SER A 555 13.47 16.12 11.41
N ALA A 556 14.03 16.63 12.51
CA ALA A 556 13.25 16.92 13.72
C ALA A 556 12.09 17.91 13.41
N GLU A 557 12.30 18.87 12.52
CA GLU A 557 11.29 19.84 12.09
C GLU A 557 10.15 19.19 11.30
N SER A 558 10.41 18.09 10.60
CA SER A 558 9.36 17.32 9.92
C SER A 558 8.49 16.55 10.92
N ASP A 559 9.07 16.06 12.02
CA ASP A 559 8.31 15.47 13.13
C ASP A 559 7.49 16.53 13.89
N VAL A 560 8.05 17.74 14.07
CA VAL A 560 7.33 18.89 14.64
C VAL A 560 6.13 19.26 13.78
N TYR A 561 6.26 19.23 12.45
CA TYR A 561 5.11 19.42 11.55
C TYR A 561 4.01 18.40 11.83
N SER A 562 4.34 17.10 11.86
CA SER A 562 3.38 16.04 12.16
C SER A 562 2.75 16.20 13.55
N PHE A 563 3.51 16.63 14.55
CA PHE A 563 3.00 16.99 15.88
C PHE A 563 1.99 18.14 15.82
N GLY A 564 2.27 19.18 15.03
CA GLY A 564 1.34 20.29 14.79
C GLY A 564 0.00 19.82 14.23
N ILE A 565 0.02 18.89 13.27
CA ILE A 565 -1.20 18.27 12.74
C ILE A 565 -1.98 17.54 13.83
N VAL A 566 -1.30 16.78 14.71
CA VAL A 566 -1.94 16.07 15.82
C VAL A 566 -2.55 17.05 16.84
N LEU A 567 -1.90 18.18 17.13
CA LEU A 567 -2.46 19.22 18.00
C LEU A 567 -3.79 19.74 17.45
N LEU A 568 -3.83 20.09 16.16
CA LEU A 568 -5.03 20.56 15.50
C LEU A 568 -6.12 19.48 15.48
N GLU A 569 -5.76 18.24 15.18
CA GLU A 569 -6.72 17.13 15.15
C GLU A 569 -7.32 16.83 16.53
N VAL A 570 -6.53 16.91 17.60
CA VAL A 570 -7.00 16.74 18.97
C VAL A 570 -7.91 17.89 19.40
N ALA A 571 -7.58 19.13 19.04
CA ALA A 571 -8.38 20.31 19.37
C ALA A 571 -9.72 20.33 18.62
N CYS A 572 -9.67 20.06 17.31
CA CYS A 572 -10.80 20.22 16.41
C CYS A 572 -11.65 18.95 16.26
N GLY A 573 -11.14 17.78 16.67
CA GLY A 573 -11.84 16.50 16.49
C GLY A 573 -12.05 16.13 15.02
N ARG A 574 -11.25 16.70 14.11
CA ARG A 574 -11.36 16.55 12.66
C ARG A 574 -10.11 15.90 12.09
N ARG A 575 -10.28 14.96 11.16
CA ARG A 575 -9.15 14.34 10.46
C ARG A 575 -8.42 15.39 9.60
N PRO A 576 -7.10 15.27 9.37
CA PRO A 576 -6.33 16.25 8.60
C PRO A 576 -6.85 16.46 7.17
N ILE A 577 -7.43 15.42 6.59
CA ILE A 577 -8.08 15.40 5.28
C ILE A 577 -9.47 14.77 5.45
N SER A 578 -10.52 15.50 5.12
CA SER A 578 -11.90 15.00 5.14
C SER A 578 -12.66 15.42 3.88
N LEU A 579 -13.45 14.51 3.32
CA LEU A 579 -14.33 14.77 2.16
C LEU A 579 -15.69 15.35 2.57
N LEU A 580 -15.93 15.51 3.87
CA LEU A 580 -17.20 15.98 4.44
C LEU A 580 -16.98 17.40 5.00
N ASP A 581 -17.01 18.41 4.13
CA ASP A 581 -17.39 19.75 4.55
C ASP A 581 -18.86 19.95 4.21
N ASN A 582 -19.72 19.86 5.23
CA ASN A 582 -21.19 19.96 5.12
C ASN A 582 -21.67 21.31 4.54
N GLN A 583 -20.78 22.26 4.24
CA GLN A 583 -21.15 23.57 3.73
C GLN A 583 -20.54 23.99 2.38
N LYS A 584 -19.58 23.25 1.78
CA LYS A 584 -18.86 23.75 0.58
C LYS A 584 -18.48 22.75 -0.53
N ASN A 585 -18.96 21.50 -0.54
CA ASN A 585 -18.64 20.53 -1.62
C ASN A 585 -17.13 20.48 -1.97
N GLY A 586 -16.25 20.50 -0.96
CA GLY A 586 -14.80 20.56 -1.14
C GLY A 586 -14.04 19.68 -0.14
N VAL A 587 -12.78 19.38 -0.44
CA VAL A 587 -11.87 18.66 0.48
C VAL A 587 -11.47 19.62 1.60
N LEU A 588 -11.83 19.29 2.84
CA LEU A 588 -11.36 20.05 4.02
C LEU A 588 -9.92 19.66 4.31
N ARG A 589 -9.03 20.65 4.27
CA ARG A 589 -7.63 20.55 4.71
C ARG A 589 -7.54 21.23 6.07
N LEU A 590 -7.31 20.44 7.12
CA LEU A 590 -7.43 20.90 8.51
C LEU A 590 -6.56 22.13 8.81
N VAL A 591 -5.32 22.14 8.31
CA VAL A 591 -4.39 23.26 8.52
C VAL A 591 -4.91 24.54 7.88
N GLU A 592 -5.32 24.49 6.62
CA GLU A 592 -5.83 25.67 5.88
C GLU A 592 -7.08 26.23 6.54
N TRP A 593 -8.02 25.36 6.93
CA TRP A 593 -9.24 25.74 7.63
C TRP A 593 -8.96 26.34 9.01
N ALA A 594 -8.08 25.73 9.81
CA ALA A 594 -7.73 26.26 11.13
C ALA A 594 -6.97 27.60 11.02
N TRP A 595 -6.13 27.77 9.99
CA TRP A 595 -5.42 29.03 9.74
C TRP A 595 -6.37 30.16 9.32
N GLU A 596 -7.40 29.85 8.51
CA GLU A 596 -8.43 30.81 8.14
C GLU A 596 -9.18 31.32 9.38
N LEU A 597 -9.57 30.42 10.30
CA LEU A 597 -10.21 30.80 11.56
C LEU A 597 -9.28 31.62 12.46
N TYR A 598 -7.98 31.30 12.48
CA TYR A 598 -6.96 32.07 13.23
C TYR A 598 -6.86 33.49 12.71
N GLY A 599 -6.79 33.67 11.39
CA GLY A 599 -6.78 34.99 10.75
C GLY A 599 -8.00 35.85 11.04
N GLN A 600 -9.15 35.21 11.32
CA GLN A 600 -10.41 35.87 11.67
C GLN A 600 -10.55 36.15 13.18
N GLY A 601 -9.65 35.63 14.02
CA GLY A 601 -9.78 35.68 15.47
C GLY A 601 -10.94 34.82 16.02
N ALA A 602 -11.38 33.81 15.25
CA ALA A 602 -12.55 32.98 15.56
C ALA A 602 -12.18 31.59 16.15
N VAL A 603 -10.90 31.33 16.39
CA VAL A 603 -10.36 30.00 16.76
C VAL A 603 -11.03 29.39 18.00
N PRO A 604 -11.10 30.07 19.17
CA PRO A 604 -11.49 29.40 20.40
C PRO A 604 -12.91 28.84 20.35
N THR A 605 -13.81 29.44 19.56
CA THR A 605 -15.23 29.07 19.49
C THR A 605 -15.60 28.29 18.23
N ALA A 606 -14.98 28.58 17.07
CA ALA A 606 -15.36 27.95 15.80
C ALA A 606 -14.52 26.70 15.46
N ALA A 607 -13.31 26.59 16.02
CA ALA A 607 -12.41 25.48 15.70
C ALA A 607 -12.53 24.29 16.65
N ALA A 608 -13.07 24.48 17.85
CA ALA A 608 -13.19 23.44 18.87
C ALA A 608 -14.06 22.27 18.40
N ASP A 609 -13.70 21.04 18.81
CA ASP A 609 -14.52 19.85 18.59
C ASP A 609 -15.94 20.03 19.16
N GLU A 610 -16.94 19.94 18.29
CA GLU A 610 -18.35 20.13 18.62
C GLU A 610 -18.81 19.21 19.77
N ARG A 611 -18.20 18.03 19.91
CA ARG A 611 -18.52 17.08 20.99
C ARG A 611 -18.12 17.57 22.38
N LEU A 612 -17.19 18.53 22.47
CA LEU A 612 -16.84 19.16 23.75
C LEU A 612 -17.98 20.06 24.27
N ASN A 613 -18.90 20.51 23.39
CA ASN A 613 -20.09 21.28 23.77
C ASN A 613 -19.78 22.49 24.69
N GLY A 614 -18.66 23.17 24.44
CA GLY A 614 -18.21 24.32 25.25
C GLY A 614 -17.48 23.97 26.55
N ASP A 615 -17.28 22.68 26.88
CA ASP A 615 -16.55 22.22 28.07
C ASP A 615 -15.04 22.17 27.82
N TYR A 616 -14.44 23.34 27.64
CA TYR A 616 -12.99 23.55 27.49
C TYR A 616 -12.59 24.94 27.96
N ASP A 617 -11.31 25.10 28.33
CA ASP A 617 -10.74 26.43 28.58
C ASP A 617 -10.39 27.08 27.23
N ALA A 618 -10.98 28.24 26.96
CA ALA A 618 -10.82 28.93 25.68
C ALA A 618 -9.37 29.40 25.44
N ALA A 619 -8.65 29.79 26.49
CA ALA A 619 -7.26 30.24 26.37
C ALA A 619 -6.31 29.04 26.14
N GLU A 620 -6.57 27.90 26.77
CA GLU A 620 -5.85 26.65 26.47
C GLU A 620 -6.14 26.18 25.03
N MET A 621 -7.41 26.24 24.58
CA MET A 621 -7.80 25.88 23.22
C MET A 621 -7.08 26.75 22.18
N GLU A 622 -7.11 28.07 22.37
CA GLU A 622 -6.39 29.02 21.51
C GLU A 622 -4.91 28.71 21.46
N ARG A 623 -4.30 28.42 22.61
CA ARG A 623 -2.88 28.07 22.74
C ARG A 623 -2.53 26.79 21.99
N VAL A 624 -3.32 25.73 22.16
CA VAL A 624 -3.11 24.46 21.45
C VAL A 624 -3.20 24.67 19.93
N ILE A 625 -4.16 25.45 19.45
CA ILE A 625 -4.34 25.70 18.02
C ILE A 625 -3.22 26.61 17.49
N ALA A 626 -2.85 27.68 18.20
CA ALA A 626 -1.76 28.57 17.81
C ALA A 626 -0.42 27.82 17.73
N VAL A 627 -0.11 26.97 18.71
CA VAL A 627 1.08 26.11 18.64
C VAL A 627 0.96 25.07 17.54
N GLY A 628 -0.22 24.49 17.32
CA GLY A 628 -0.50 23.59 16.21
C GLY A 628 -0.18 24.20 14.85
N LEU A 629 -0.63 25.43 14.59
CA LEU A 629 -0.34 26.19 13.38
C LEU A 629 1.14 26.59 13.27
N TRP A 630 1.77 26.95 14.39
CA TRP A 630 3.20 27.28 14.42
C TRP A 630 4.08 26.07 14.07
N CYS A 631 3.75 24.91 14.62
CA CYS A 631 4.38 23.63 14.29
C CYS A 631 4.11 23.21 12.83
N ALA A 632 2.88 23.43 12.33
CA ALA A 632 2.48 23.10 10.97
C ALA A 632 2.83 24.19 9.92
N HIS A 633 3.73 25.12 10.26
CA HIS A 633 4.09 26.21 9.36
C HIS A 633 4.71 25.67 8.06
N PRO A 634 4.33 26.17 6.86
CA PRO A 634 4.84 25.67 5.59
C PRO A 634 6.36 25.75 5.44
N ASP A 635 6.96 26.84 5.88
CA ASP A 635 8.43 27.01 5.98
C ASP A 635 8.96 26.31 7.25
N PRO A 636 9.81 25.27 7.14
CA PRO A 636 10.38 24.60 8.31
C PRO A 636 11.22 25.52 9.19
N ARG A 637 11.83 26.58 8.65
CA ARG A 637 12.67 27.50 9.42
C ARG A 637 11.87 28.38 10.37
N ALA A 638 10.58 28.52 10.11
CA ALA A 638 9.66 29.25 10.97
C ALA A 638 8.97 28.34 12.00
N ARG A 639 9.15 27.02 11.91
CA ARG A 639 8.64 26.07 12.91
C ARG A 639 9.47 26.18 14.20
N PRO A 640 8.84 25.99 15.37
CA PRO A 640 9.56 25.95 16.63
C PRO A 640 10.39 24.67 16.75
N SER A 641 11.39 24.68 17.65
CA SER A 641 11.87 23.42 18.22
C SER A 641 10.76 22.76 19.06
N ILE A 642 10.84 21.46 19.28
CA ILE A 642 9.86 20.80 20.15
C ILE A 642 9.91 21.34 21.59
N ARG A 643 11.10 21.75 22.07
CA ARG A 643 11.26 22.44 23.36
C ARG A 643 10.49 23.76 23.41
N ASP A 644 10.59 24.58 22.38
CA ASP A 644 9.88 25.88 22.34
C ASP A 644 8.37 25.68 22.24
N ALA A 645 7.91 24.75 21.41
CA ALA A 645 6.50 24.38 21.32
C ALA A 645 5.96 23.91 22.67
N MET A 646 6.70 23.04 23.37
CA MET A 646 6.34 22.54 24.69
C MET A 646 6.34 23.63 25.76
N ALA A 647 7.29 24.57 25.71
CA ALA A 647 7.34 25.70 26.63
C ALA A 647 6.06 26.57 26.48
N VAL A 648 5.62 26.84 25.26
CA VAL A 648 4.38 27.62 25.03
C VAL A 648 3.13 26.84 25.43
N LEU A 649 3.10 25.52 25.22
CA LEU A 649 1.97 24.66 25.62
C LEU A 649 1.83 24.52 27.15
N GLN A 650 2.95 24.43 27.88
CA GLN A 650 2.96 24.18 29.32
C GLN A 650 2.83 25.46 30.16
N PHE A 651 3.37 26.58 29.67
CA PHE A 651 3.40 27.84 30.41
C PHE A 651 2.50 28.87 29.76
N ASN A 652 1.84 29.70 30.57
CA ASN A 652 1.04 30.85 30.12
C ASN A 652 1.92 32.01 29.59
N GLY A 653 2.90 31.70 28.75
CA GLY A 653 3.71 32.65 28.02
C GLY A 653 2.99 33.25 26.82
N GLN A 654 3.65 34.22 26.17
CA GLN A 654 3.16 34.88 24.96
C GLN A 654 2.99 33.88 23.81
N LEU A 655 1.83 33.93 23.14
CA LEU A 655 1.54 33.07 21.98
C LEU A 655 2.43 33.44 20.78
N PRO A 656 2.75 32.48 19.89
CA PRO A 656 3.46 32.78 18.67
C PRO A 656 2.64 33.74 17.80
N VAL A 657 3.30 34.75 17.24
CA VAL A 657 2.67 35.68 16.30
C VAL A 657 2.74 35.07 14.91
N LEU A 658 1.62 34.53 14.45
CA LEU A 658 1.50 33.94 13.12
C LEU A 658 0.86 34.93 12.14
N PRO A 659 1.18 34.84 10.84
CA PRO A 659 0.51 35.66 9.83
C PRO A 659 -0.98 35.32 9.76
N ALA A 660 -1.81 36.35 9.54
CA ALA A 660 -3.27 36.21 9.46
C ALA A 660 -3.75 35.37 8.26
N ARG A 661 -2.88 35.09 7.28
CA ARG A 661 -3.13 34.15 6.20
C ARG A 661 -1.99 33.15 6.16
N MET A 662 -2.32 31.90 5.83
CA MET A 662 -1.33 30.84 5.64
C MET A 662 -0.34 31.26 4.55
N PRO A 663 0.98 31.24 4.83
CA PRO A 663 1.99 31.55 3.82
C PRO A 663 1.92 30.54 2.66
N VAL A 664 2.18 31.02 1.45
CA VAL A 664 2.28 30.14 0.28
C VAL A 664 3.55 29.30 0.43
N PRO A 665 3.46 27.96 0.38
CA PRO A 665 4.64 27.12 0.49
C PRO A 665 5.61 27.39 -0.67
N THR A 666 6.84 27.79 -0.35
CA THR A 666 7.87 28.08 -1.35
C THR A 666 8.92 26.98 -1.33
N TYR A 667 8.67 25.88 -2.04
CA TYR A 667 9.61 24.77 -2.11
C TYR A 667 10.57 24.96 -3.28
N VAL A 668 11.84 25.21 -2.99
CA VAL A 668 12.89 25.31 -4.02
C VAL A 668 13.36 23.89 -4.35
N PRO A 669 13.29 23.41 -5.60
CA PRO A 669 13.90 22.15 -5.99
C PRO A 669 15.41 22.22 -5.76
N PRO A 670 16.10 21.14 -5.37
CA PRO A 670 17.55 21.15 -5.27
C PRO A 670 18.12 21.41 -6.66
N VAL A 671 18.78 22.57 -6.82
CA VAL A 671 19.69 22.82 -7.93
C VAL A 671 20.81 21.80 -7.80
N THR A 672 20.78 20.76 -8.62
CA THR A 672 21.97 19.99 -8.94
C THR A 672 22.94 20.96 -9.61
N SER A 673 23.98 21.34 -8.87
CA SER A 673 25.13 22.07 -9.39
C SER A 673 25.77 21.24 -10.50
N LEU A 674 25.35 21.47 -11.74
CA LEU A 674 25.94 20.89 -12.94
C LEU A 674 27.20 21.69 -13.34
N GLU A 675 28.10 21.92 -12.38
CA GLU A 675 29.48 22.30 -12.70
C GLU A 675 30.26 20.99 -12.89
N GLY A 676 30.47 20.57 -14.13
CA GLY A 676 31.42 19.49 -14.41
C GLY A 676 31.23 18.65 -15.67
N LEU A 677 30.18 18.83 -16.48
CA LEU A 677 29.91 17.92 -17.60
C LEU A 677 29.52 18.64 -18.89
N PHE A 678 30.43 19.44 -19.45
CA PHE A 678 30.49 19.68 -20.90
C PHE A 678 31.94 19.94 -21.35
N THR A 679 32.75 18.88 -21.39
CA THR A 679 33.89 18.83 -22.33
C THR A 679 33.42 18.11 -23.59
N SER A 680 32.92 18.86 -24.57
CA SER A 680 32.73 18.36 -25.93
C SER A 680 33.95 18.74 -26.78
N SER A 681 34.75 17.74 -27.11
CA SER A 681 35.71 17.80 -28.20
C SER A 681 34.99 17.68 -29.54
N ALA A 682 34.92 18.77 -30.30
CA ALA A 682 34.70 18.71 -31.74
C ALA A 682 35.48 19.85 -32.42
N GLY A 683 36.24 19.46 -33.44
CA GLY A 683 37.33 20.23 -34.02
C GLY A 683 36.92 21.49 -34.79
N THR A 684 37.87 22.43 -34.75
CA THR A 684 38.28 23.38 -35.79
C THR A 684 37.44 23.49 -37.07
N SER A 685 36.86 24.68 -37.26
CA SER A 685 37.00 25.43 -38.51
C SER A 685 36.86 26.94 -38.23
N SER A 686 37.85 27.68 -38.74
CA SER A 686 38.12 29.10 -38.57
C SER A 686 37.07 30.05 -39.15
N SER A 687 36.80 31.17 -38.48
CA SER A 687 37.04 32.52 -39.03
C SER A 687 36.84 33.61 -37.97
N SER A 688 37.74 34.57 -38.03
CA SER A 688 38.02 35.66 -37.10
C SER A 688 37.12 36.89 -37.28
N ALA A 689 36.67 37.49 -36.18
CA ALA A 689 36.40 38.93 -36.09
C ALA A 689 36.45 39.44 -34.63
N THR A 690 37.59 40.06 -34.30
CA THR A 690 37.82 41.24 -33.43
C THR A 690 37.02 41.50 -32.14
N GLN A 691 37.79 41.48 -31.03
CA GLN A 691 37.85 42.35 -29.82
C GLN A 691 36.88 43.55 -29.74
N SER A 692 36.34 43.94 -28.58
CA SER A 692 37.09 44.31 -27.36
C SER A 692 36.20 44.44 -26.10
N SER A 693 36.78 44.09 -24.96
CA SER A 693 36.32 44.37 -23.60
C SER A 693 36.84 45.72 -23.09
N SER A 694 36.10 46.37 -22.20
CA SER A 694 36.68 47.30 -21.21
C SER A 694 35.79 47.44 -19.97
N THR A 695 36.30 46.90 -18.87
CA THR A 695 36.09 47.28 -17.47
C THR A 695 36.31 48.78 -17.21
N ALA A 696 35.63 49.36 -16.21
CA ALA A 696 36.31 49.98 -15.06
C ALA A 696 35.32 50.59 -14.05
N SER A 697 35.66 50.36 -12.79
CA SER A 697 35.13 50.87 -11.53
C SER A 697 35.77 52.21 -11.13
N GLY A 698 35.15 52.88 -10.13
CA GLY A 698 35.71 54.02 -9.38
C GLY A 698 34.70 55.17 -9.26
N TYR A 699 34.53 55.91 -8.18
CA TYR A 699 35.17 55.99 -6.86
C TYR A 699 34.21 56.79 -5.94
N ALA A 700 34.34 56.61 -4.63
CA ALA A 700 33.60 57.34 -3.60
C ALA A 700 34.16 58.76 -3.35
N THR A 701 33.30 59.66 -2.85
CA THR A 701 33.72 60.75 -1.94
C THR A 701 32.58 61.18 -1.03
N HIS A 702 32.89 61.21 0.27
CA HIS A 702 32.10 61.80 1.36
C HIS A 702 32.17 63.33 1.34
N THR A 703 31.10 63.99 1.81
CA THR A 703 31.21 65.16 2.69
C THR A 703 29.93 65.35 3.51
N SER A 704 30.13 65.60 4.80
CA SER A 704 29.19 65.87 5.88
C SER A 704 28.82 67.36 6.01
N SER A 705 27.61 67.67 6.50
CA SER A 705 27.40 68.77 7.46
C SER A 705 26.04 68.69 8.15
N SER A 706 26.07 68.87 9.46
CA SER A 706 25.01 68.89 10.47
C SER A 706 24.42 70.29 10.73
N SER A 707 23.14 70.35 11.15
CA SER A 707 22.58 71.29 12.14
C SER A 707 21.07 70.99 12.27
N ASP A 708 20.55 70.41 13.36
CA ASP A 708 20.23 70.95 14.70
C ASP A 708 18.83 71.60 14.84
N THR A 709 18.05 71.03 15.80
CA THR A 709 17.02 71.59 16.71
C THR A 709 15.82 72.38 16.11
N SER A 710 14.58 72.42 16.64
CA SER A 710 13.94 72.08 17.92
C SER A 710 12.40 72.17 17.78
N THR A 711 11.68 71.28 18.50
CA THR A 711 10.36 71.42 19.19
C THR A 711 9.43 72.63 18.93
N SER A 712 8.12 72.39 18.72
CA SER A 712 7.07 72.56 19.76
C SER A 712 5.63 72.35 19.26
N ALA A 713 4.87 71.58 20.07
CA ALA A 713 3.43 71.52 20.34
C ALA A 713 2.40 72.45 19.64
N GLY A 714 1.24 71.87 19.33
CA GLY A 714 0.01 72.20 20.08
C GLY A 714 -1.23 72.71 19.31
N SER A 715 -2.36 72.06 19.63
CA SER A 715 -3.77 72.51 19.47
C SER A 715 -4.39 72.41 18.06
N LYS A 716 -5.71 72.28 17.88
CA LYS A 716 -6.81 71.52 18.50
C LYS A 716 -8.01 71.79 17.56
N ASP A 717 -9.01 70.92 17.65
CA ASP A 717 -10.43 71.23 17.45
C ASP A 717 -11.01 71.43 16.03
N SER A 718 -11.83 70.43 15.66
CA SER A 718 -13.29 70.55 15.52
C SER A 718 -13.93 70.50 14.12
N SER A 719 -14.56 69.34 13.90
CA SER A 719 -16.02 69.20 13.69
C SER A 719 -16.63 69.30 12.29
N SER A 720 -17.68 68.48 12.15
CA SER A 720 -18.79 68.51 11.17
C SER A 720 -18.54 67.90 9.79
N LEU A 721 -19.50 67.29 9.09
CA LEU A 721 -20.75 66.56 9.38
C LEU A 721 -21.22 66.05 8.00
N LEU A 722 -21.78 64.82 7.97
CA LEU A 722 -22.89 64.34 7.13
C LEU A 722 -22.80 64.22 5.59
N LYS A 723 -23.23 63.01 5.18
CA LYS A 723 -24.10 62.63 4.02
C LYS A 723 -23.48 62.57 2.63
N HIS A 724 -23.50 61.37 2.02
CA HIS A 724 -24.66 60.94 1.23
C HIS A 724 -24.66 59.43 0.93
N GLN A 725 -25.87 58.89 0.84
CA GLN A 725 -26.24 57.54 0.38
C GLN A 725 -25.81 57.29 -1.08
N TYR A 726 -25.35 56.08 -1.38
CA TYR A 726 -26.07 55.07 -2.18
C TYR A 726 -25.52 53.68 -1.89
#